data_AF-A0A660LE78-F1
#
_entry.id   AF-A0A660LE78-F1
#
_cell.length_a   1.000
_cell.length_b   1.000
_cell.length_c   1.000
_cell.angle_alpha   90.00
_cell.angle_beta   90.00
_cell.angle_gamma   90.00
#
_symmetry.space_group_name_H-M   'P 1'
#
loop_
_entity.id
_entity.type
_entity.pdbx_description
1 polymer ?
#
loop_
_entity_poly.entity_id
_entity_poly.type
_entity_poly.pdbx_seq_one_letter_code
_entity_poly.pdbx_strand_id
1 'polypeptide(L)'
;MRILIASLLLLIAAPAASARVVIVATGTDQVQLIDTRTNTPAPVRVPGPAKAVAATPDGSRALIASDRTVTIYDLNTRAVNGVAQLQGVPAALAVSPDGTRAYAARRSGIEVIDLASASRVGLRRLSGTPIDLAVTANRAVVVQSGGKVAVLDLDTGRLVRRLTVRGAAGVAIAQGQAWVSATEPKRKKKQPAARLVRINPVTGGTTGSVALRTDGGGGVGVSTDGTRAIVAPGAKLSGIHRKAALVDLTKRRVIARPATGGGPGRAAYASDGARLYVSDSRAKTVSVLSAFTGVRLKTVRLRGAPGALVVQPGLALLVGTAFNDVLNGTRGADLLRGLDGDDMLRGQRGDDLLEGNAGNDTLVGASGNDTLDGGDGNDTAYGDTGNDQITLGNGDDTAHGGLSNDVIDGGPGNDKMDGGDADDTLRGGEGDDIIGEKGLGNDILLEGGPGNDLLDGGRGNDRLIDGGPGDDQLYGQNGADKLDGGDGDDTLVGGRAGDQLLGRAGNDNIQGNAGRDNIFGQAGDDTLDGGGEDDRISGYDGADTITGGTGADEIFGGDGNDTIRVADDSADFVFCGRGKDTVYVEDTAPTRDQLDSCETVVAIPPEASTDEPPPSVIRGGFGNDNLVGTEGPDSLFGSVGNDTLNGLGGDDYVDGEHQDDVVQGGAGNDQVYGRYGNDQVFGGDGNDQIEGGFGRDYVDGGPGDDTISGTQDEDVVQGGPGNDRIDAVDGAADRIDCGDGQDVVAVDPIDVIVGGCEDIRR
;
A
#
# COMPACT_ATOMS: atom_id res chain seq x y z
N MET A 1 23.44 65.01 -0.43
CA MET A 1 22.83 63.85 -1.10
C MET A 1 23.66 62.61 -0.80
N ARG A 2 23.24 61.78 0.16
CA ARG A 2 23.75 60.42 0.34
C ARG A 2 22.53 59.53 0.57
N ILE A 3 22.43 58.54 -0.30
CA ILE A 3 21.28 57.65 -0.53
C ILE A 3 21.20 56.63 0.61
N LEU A 4 20.00 56.46 1.17
CA LEU A 4 19.64 55.35 2.06
C LEU A 4 19.63 54.06 1.22
N ILE A 5 20.44 53.07 1.61
CA ILE A 5 20.26 51.69 1.15
C ILE A 5 19.42 51.00 2.23
N ALA A 6 18.18 50.71 1.91
CA ALA A 6 17.34 49.80 2.67
C ALA A 6 17.85 48.38 2.42
N SER A 7 18.38 47.74 3.47
CA SER A 7 18.70 46.32 3.45
C SER A 7 17.39 45.54 3.41
N LEU A 8 17.09 44.99 2.24
CA LEU A 8 16.05 43.99 2.03
C LEU A 8 16.37 42.78 2.91
N LEU A 9 15.54 42.55 3.92
CA LEU A 9 15.59 41.38 4.79
C LEU A 9 15.09 40.21 3.93
N LEU A 10 16.00 39.36 3.46
CA LEU A 10 15.66 38.09 2.81
C LEU A 10 14.90 37.25 3.85
N LEU A 11 13.61 37.03 3.63
CA LEU A 11 12.81 36.09 4.40
C LEU A 11 13.37 34.69 4.08
N ILE A 12 14.15 34.13 4.99
CA ILE A 12 14.58 32.74 4.90
C ILE A 12 13.34 31.91 5.22
N ALA A 13 12.80 31.24 4.20
CA ALA A 13 11.78 30.21 4.37
C ALA A 13 12.23 29.22 5.45
N ALA A 14 11.31 28.84 6.34
CA ALA A 14 11.59 27.82 7.34
C ALA A 14 12.04 26.53 6.63
N PRO A 15 13.05 25.81 7.14
CA PRO A 15 13.50 24.57 6.49
C PRO A 15 12.38 23.53 6.49
N ALA A 16 12.34 22.73 5.42
CA ALA A 16 11.44 21.62 5.15
C ALA A 16 11.10 20.77 6.39
N ALA A 17 9.85 20.34 6.49
CA ALA A 17 9.26 19.89 7.74
C ALA A 17 9.81 18.56 8.27
N SER A 18 9.52 18.36 9.54
CA SER A 18 10.43 17.79 10.50
C SER A 18 10.02 16.36 10.80
N ALA A 19 10.78 15.41 10.26
CA ALA A 19 10.55 13.96 10.40
C ALA A 19 10.20 13.48 11.80
N ARG A 20 9.59 12.29 11.85
CA ARG A 20 9.27 11.55 13.08
C ARG A 20 10.49 11.48 13.99
N VAL A 21 10.29 11.79 15.28
CA VAL A 21 11.38 11.79 16.26
C VAL A 21 11.13 10.88 17.45
N VAL A 22 12.23 10.37 18.00
CA VAL A 22 12.26 9.85 19.36
C VAL A 22 12.64 10.98 20.31
N ILE A 23 11.73 11.31 21.23
CA ILE A 23 11.95 12.35 22.24
C ILE A 23 12.58 11.69 23.47
N VAL A 24 13.75 12.18 23.91
CA VAL A 24 14.50 11.59 25.02
C VAL A 24 14.83 12.62 26.08
N ALA A 25 14.30 12.44 27.29
CA ALA A 25 14.66 13.23 28.46
C ALA A 25 16.00 12.77 29.03
N THR A 26 17.01 13.64 29.08
CA THR A 26 18.39 13.25 29.42
C THR A 26 18.83 13.60 30.85
N GLY A 27 17.92 14.09 31.69
CA GLY A 27 18.26 14.58 33.03
C GLY A 27 19.08 15.88 33.05
N THR A 28 19.25 16.51 31.89
CA THR A 28 19.88 17.84 31.72
C THR A 28 18.83 18.85 31.26
N ASP A 29 19.21 20.11 31.09
CA ASP A 29 18.39 21.15 30.45
C ASP A 29 18.24 20.95 28.93
N GLN A 30 18.73 19.84 28.39
CA GLN A 30 18.59 19.46 26.99
C GLN A 30 17.83 18.13 26.84
N VAL A 31 16.69 18.19 26.15
CA VAL A 31 16.04 17.01 25.55
C VAL A 31 16.73 16.70 24.22
N GLN A 32 16.79 15.42 23.84
CA GLN A 32 17.30 15.00 22.53
C GLN A 32 16.13 14.52 21.68
N LEU A 33 15.98 15.08 20.48
CA LEU A 33 15.10 14.59 19.44
C LEU A 33 15.94 13.76 18.46
N ILE A 34 15.66 12.47 18.34
CA ILE A 34 16.38 11.58 17.41
C ILE A 34 15.49 11.42 16.17
N ASP A 35 15.93 11.94 15.03
CA ASP A 35 15.25 11.71 13.74
C ASP A 35 15.24 10.21 13.42
N THR A 36 14.06 9.64 13.14
CA THR A 36 13.93 8.18 12.95
C THR A 36 14.56 7.72 11.65
N ARG A 37 14.62 8.55 10.59
CA ARG A 37 15.23 8.21 9.30
C ARG A 37 16.75 8.13 9.45
N THR A 38 17.36 9.19 9.97
CA THR A 38 18.83 9.35 10.03
C THR A 38 19.46 8.81 11.32
N ASN A 39 18.65 8.59 12.36
CA ASN A 39 19.09 8.27 13.73
C ASN A 39 20.04 9.32 14.32
N THR A 40 19.92 10.58 13.89
CA THR A 40 20.75 11.68 14.36
C THR A 40 20.06 12.45 15.50
N PRO A 41 20.75 12.71 16.63
CA PRO A 41 20.17 13.41 17.76
C PRO A 41 20.38 14.93 17.67
N ALA A 42 19.30 15.70 17.84
CA ALA A 42 19.29 17.16 17.92
C ALA A 42 18.84 17.65 19.33
N PRO A 43 19.54 18.62 19.94
CA PRO A 43 19.20 19.10 21.28
C PRO A 43 18.10 20.16 21.28
N VAL A 44 17.12 20.03 22.18
CA VAL A 44 16.10 21.04 22.50
C VAL A 44 16.31 21.52 23.93
N ARG A 45 16.46 22.84 24.13
CA ARG A 45 16.61 23.43 25.46
C ARG A 45 15.28 23.55 26.16
N VAL A 46 15.26 23.22 27.45
CA VAL A 46 14.10 23.39 28.33
C VAL A 46 14.49 24.08 29.65
N PRO A 47 13.54 24.62 30.43
CA PRO A 47 13.83 25.48 31.59
C PRO A 47 14.70 24.85 32.70
N GLY A 48 14.85 23.52 32.70
CA GLY A 48 15.68 22.82 33.67
C GLY A 48 15.82 21.32 33.36
N PRO A 49 16.32 20.51 34.31
CA PRO A 49 16.55 19.09 34.10
C PRO A 49 15.29 18.31 33.67
N ALA A 50 15.27 17.84 32.42
CA ALA A 50 14.17 17.06 31.86
C ALA A 50 14.12 15.66 32.47
N LYS A 51 12.96 15.28 33.03
CA LYS A 51 12.78 13.99 33.75
C LYS A 51 11.80 13.04 33.09
N ALA A 52 10.76 13.55 32.49
CA ALA A 52 9.72 12.75 31.84
C ALA A 52 9.30 13.40 30.53
N VAL A 53 8.90 12.58 29.59
CA VAL A 53 8.39 12.98 28.28
C VAL A 53 7.13 12.18 27.95
N ALA A 54 6.23 12.78 27.18
CA ALA A 54 5.11 12.13 26.53
C ALA A 54 4.86 12.82 25.19
N ALA A 55 4.08 12.21 24.30
CA ALA A 55 3.65 12.81 23.06
C ALA A 55 2.12 12.74 22.97
N THR A 56 1.50 13.70 22.27
CA THR A 56 0.08 13.63 21.94
C THR A 56 -0.17 12.52 20.91
N PRO A 57 -1.33 11.85 20.92
CA PRO A 57 -1.61 10.73 20.02
C PRO A 57 -1.57 11.08 18.53
N ASP A 58 -1.91 12.32 18.19
CA ASP A 58 -1.83 12.90 16.84
C ASP A 58 -0.39 13.19 16.38
N GLY A 59 0.62 12.98 17.22
CA GLY A 59 2.02 13.25 16.86
C GLY A 59 2.43 14.71 16.86
N SER A 60 1.51 15.65 17.04
CA SER A 60 1.77 17.08 16.84
C SER A 60 2.63 17.71 17.94
N ARG A 61 2.54 17.21 19.18
CA ARG A 61 3.14 17.86 20.35
C ARG A 61 3.86 16.87 21.26
N ALA A 62 5.07 17.24 21.67
CA ALA A 62 5.79 16.64 22.78
C ALA A 62 5.55 17.41 24.08
N LEU A 63 5.40 16.69 25.18
CA LEU A 63 5.30 17.24 26.51
C LEU A 63 6.55 16.90 27.30
N ILE A 64 7.25 17.92 27.77
CA ILE A 64 8.53 17.78 28.45
C ILE A 64 8.42 18.29 29.87
N ALA A 65 8.51 17.37 30.83
CA ALA A 65 8.56 17.70 32.25
C ALA A 65 9.98 18.08 32.67
N SER A 66 10.16 19.34 33.06
CA SER A 66 11.40 19.86 33.63
C SER A 66 11.11 20.72 34.86
N ASP A 67 11.83 20.46 35.95
CA ASP A 67 11.58 21.07 37.26
C ASP A 67 10.10 21.07 37.68
N ARG A 68 9.45 22.24 37.78
CA ARG A 68 8.02 22.37 38.10
C ARG A 68 7.20 22.81 36.90
N THR A 69 7.64 22.45 35.69
CA THR A 69 6.98 22.85 34.46
C THR A 69 6.74 21.66 33.56
N VAL A 70 5.74 21.78 32.70
CA VAL A 70 5.58 20.95 31.49
C VAL A 70 5.61 21.88 30.30
N THR A 71 6.67 21.78 29.51
CA THR A 71 6.79 22.48 28.24
C THR A 71 6.02 21.69 27.19
N ILE A 72 5.10 22.36 26.49
CA ILE A 72 4.39 21.84 25.32
C ILE A 72 5.18 22.31 24.11
N TYR A 73 5.81 21.36 23.44
CA TYR A 73 6.69 21.58 22.31
C TYR A 73 6.01 21.05 21.06
N ASP A 74 5.84 21.92 20.08
CA ASP A 74 5.28 21.57 18.78
C ASP A 74 6.35 20.85 17.96
N LEU A 75 6.07 19.60 17.58
CA LEU A 75 7.04 18.74 16.91
C LEU A 75 7.21 19.09 15.44
N ASN A 76 6.21 19.72 14.83
CA ASN A 76 6.20 20.11 13.42
C ASN A 76 7.00 21.40 13.23
N THR A 77 6.65 22.45 13.98
CA THR A 77 7.31 23.77 13.90
C THR A 77 8.61 23.86 14.70
N ARG A 78 8.95 22.82 15.47
CA ARG A 78 10.11 22.78 16.38
C ARG A 78 10.16 23.97 17.35
N ALA A 79 8.99 24.38 17.85
CA ALA A 79 8.84 25.55 18.71
C ALA A 79 8.10 25.22 20.01
N VAL A 80 8.30 26.05 21.04
CA VAL A 80 7.53 25.95 22.28
C VAL A 80 6.16 26.60 22.07
N ASN A 81 5.11 25.81 22.18
CA ASN A 81 3.72 26.25 22.05
C ASN A 81 3.15 26.72 23.41
N GLY A 82 3.65 26.18 24.53
CA GLY A 82 3.23 26.64 25.86
C GLY A 82 4.03 26.05 27.01
N VAL A 83 3.85 26.61 28.21
CA VAL A 83 4.49 26.10 29.44
C VAL A 83 3.49 26.10 30.59
N ALA A 84 3.11 24.91 31.04
CA ALA A 84 2.24 24.73 32.21
C ALA A 84 3.06 24.73 33.51
N GLN A 85 2.66 25.57 34.47
CA GLN A 85 3.27 25.63 35.80
C GLN A 85 2.62 24.60 36.74
N LEU A 86 3.45 23.80 37.42
CA LEU A 86 3.05 22.76 38.37
C LEU A 86 3.39 23.13 39.81
N GLN A 87 2.69 22.52 40.77
CA GLN A 87 2.98 22.75 42.20
C GLN A 87 4.11 21.86 42.73
N GLY A 88 4.62 20.93 41.93
CA GLY A 88 5.72 20.05 42.33
C GLY A 88 6.39 19.40 41.14
N VAL A 89 7.54 18.77 41.40
CA VAL A 89 8.37 18.16 40.36
C VAL A 89 7.75 16.82 39.92
N PRO A 90 7.34 16.68 38.65
CA PRO A 90 6.81 15.43 38.13
C PRO A 90 7.92 14.39 37.90
N ALA A 91 7.56 13.12 38.08
CA ALA A 91 8.44 11.97 37.83
C ALA A 91 8.04 11.20 36.57
N ALA A 92 6.78 11.29 36.14
CA ALA A 92 6.25 10.65 34.94
C ALA A 92 5.16 11.52 34.31
N LEU A 93 5.00 11.38 33.00
CA LEU A 93 4.00 12.07 32.17
C LEU A 93 3.22 11.05 31.35
N ALA A 94 1.96 11.37 31.07
CA ALA A 94 1.14 10.68 30.08
C ALA A 94 0.11 11.66 29.51
N VAL A 95 -0.38 11.39 28.29
CA VAL A 95 -1.42 12.19 27.62
C VAL A 95 -2.69 11.34 27.48
N SER A 96 -3.86 11.95 27.57
CA SER A 96 -5.12 11.25 27.29
C SER A 96 -5.19 10.78 25.82
N PRO A 97 -5.92 9.69 25.51
CA PRO A 97 -6.07 9.21 24.15
C PRO A 97 -6.70 10.19 23.15
N ASP A 98 -7.47 11.16 23.65
CA ASP A 98 -8.07 12.24 22.83
C ASP A 98 -7.11 13.44 22.62
N GLY A 99 -5.90 13.41 23.19
CA GLY A 99 -4.92 14.49 23.06
C GLY A 99 -5.30 15.81 23.76
N THR A 100 -6.36 15.85 24.58
CA THR A 100 -6.84 17.10 25.20
C THR A 100 -6.19 17.42 26.54
N ARG A 101 -5.73 16.39 27.27
CA ARG A 101 -5.19 16.53 28.63
C ARG A 101 -3.87 15.80 28.81
N ALA A 102 -3.03 16.36 29.69
CA ALA A 102 -1.86 15.67 30.19
C ALA A 102 -1.89 15.46 31.70
N TYR A 103 -1.20 14.41 32.12
CA TYR A 103 -1.19 13.91 33.48
C TYR A 103 0.26 13.84 33.99
N ALA A 104 0.57 14.67 34.97
CA ALA A 104 1.90 14.77 35.56
C ALA A 104 1.94 14.14 36.96
N ALA A 105 2.47 12.92 37.05
CA ALA A 105 2.55 12.18 38.31
C ALA A 105 3.69 12.67 39.18
N ARG A 106 3.39 13.02 40.43
CA ARG A 106 4.34 13.42 41.47
C ARG A 106 3.98 12.84 42.84
N ARG A 107 4.82 13.10 43.86
CA ARG A 107 4.73 12.48 45.19
C ARG A 107 3.38 12.63 45.93
N SER A 108 2.58 13.67 45.63
CA SER A 108 1.27 13.87 46.28
C SER A 108 0.07 13.63 45.37
N GLY A 109 0.27 13.17 44.13
CA GLY A 109 -0.82 13.01 43.18
C GLY A 109 -0.41 13.19 41.73
N ILE A 110 -1.42 13.20 40.87
CA ILE A 110 -1.33 13.45 39.44
C ILE A 110 -1.93 14.82 39.17
N GLU A 111 -1.12 15.77 38.71
CA GLU A 111 -1.64 17.06 38.23
C GLU A 111 -2.21 16.89 36.84
N VAL A 112 -3.37 17.50 36.61
CA VAL A 112 -4.07 17.47 35.31
C VAL A 112 -3.82 18.80 34.63
N ILE A 113 -3.36 18.75 33.39
CA ILE A 113 -3.02 19.88 32.55
C ILE A 113 -3.99 19.84 31.37
N ASP A 114 -4.63 20.97 31.10
CA ASP A 114 -5.39 21.19 29.88
C ASP A 114 -4.44 21.67 28.79
N LEU A 115 -4.42 20.97 27.65
CA LEU A 115 -3.43 21.22 26.60
C LEU A 115 -3.79 22.37 25.66
N ALA A 116 -5.06 22.76 25.60
CA ALA A 116 -5.50 23.93 24.84
C ALA A 116 -5.06 25.23 25.54
N SER A 117 -5.25 25.33 26.86
CA SER A 117 -4.87 26.50 27.65
C SER A 117 -3.45 26.46 28.23
N ALA A 118 -2.71 25.37 28.01
CA ALA A 118 -1.41 25.08 28.63
C ALA A 118 -1.40 25.30 30.16
N SER A 119 -2.51 24.97 30.83
CA SER A 119 -2.73 25.34 32.23
C SER A 119 -3.08 24.14 33.10
N ARG A 120 -2.66 24.21 34.37
CA ARG A 120 -2.99 23.19 35.38
C ARG A 120 -4.43 23.37 35.84
N VAL A 121 -5.28 22.40 35.55
CA VAL A 121 -6.72 22.42 35.85
C VAL A 121 -7.13 21.55 37.05
N GLY A 122 -6.24 20.69 37.57
CA GLY A 122 -6.60 19.84 38.70
C GLY A 122 -5.48 19.03 39.34
N LEU A 123 -5.83 18.33 40.42
CA LEU A 123 -4.97 17.36 41.12
C LEU A 123 -5.79 16.14 41.54
N ARG A 124 -5.35 14.95 41.14
CA ARG A 124 -5.83 13.67 41.67
C ARG A 124 -4.88 13.19 42.76
N ARG A 125 -5.33 13.24 44.01
CA ARG A 125 -4.48 12.91 45.17
C ARG A 125 -4.09 11.44 45.15
N LEU A 126 -2.79 11.17 45.30
CA LEU A 126 -2.26 9.82 45.39
C LEU A 126 -1.05 9.81 46.32
N SER A 127 -1.04 8.91 47.29
CA SER A 127 0.12 8.68 48.16
C SER A 127 1.12 7.73 47.49
N GLY A 128 2.40 7.93 47.78
CA GLY A 128 3.51 7.14 47.23
C GLY A 128 4.35 7.94 46.25
N THR A 129 5.56 7.47 45.95
CA THR A 129 6.45 8.13 44.98
C THR A 129 6.29 7.46 43.61
N PRO A 130 5.79 8.18 42.59
CA PRO A 130 5.65 7.62 41.25
C PRO A 130 7.02 7.38 40.59
N ILE A 131 7.07 6.33 39.77
CA ILE A 131 8.20 5.97 38.90
C ILE A 131 7.80 6.14 37.44
N ASP A 132 6.60 5.68 37.10
CA ASP A 132 6.09 5.66 35.72
C ASP A 132 4.55 5.75 35.71
N LEU A 133 3.98 6.19 34.59
CA LEU A 133 2.55 6.46 34.43
C LEU A 133 2.09 6.08 33.02
N ALA A 134 0.96 5.38 32.93
CA ALA A 134 0.20 5.23 31.70
C ALA A 134 -1.28 5.49 31.97
N VAL A 135 -2.02 5.97 30.97
CA VAL A 135 -3.45 6.31 31.10
C VAL A 135 -4.29 5.66 30.00
N THR A 136 -5.55 5.37 30.32
CA THR A 136 -6.64 5.22 29.35
C THR A 136 -7.49 6.50 29.37
N ALA A 137 -8.61 6.53 28.64
CA ALA A 137 -9.55 7.65 28.69
C ALA A 137 -9.95 8.05 30.12
N ASN A 138 -10.16 7.08 31.01
CA ASN A 138 -10.70 7.30 32.37
C ASN A 138 -9.90 6.62 33.50
N ARG A 139 -8.76 6.00 33.21
CA ARG A 139 -7.92 5.32 34.22
C ARG A 139 -6.48 5.80 34.15
N ALA A 140 -5.84 5.90 35.32
CA ALA A 140 -4.40 6.07 35.44
C ALA A 140 -3.79 4.86 36.14
N VAL A 141 -2.77 4.25 35.52
CA VAL A 141 -1.97 3.17 36.11
C VAL A 141 -0.60 3.74 36.47
N VAL A 142 -0.33 3.85 37.77
CA VAL A 142 0.88 4.48 38.32
C VAL A 142 1.77 3.44 38.96
N VAL A 143 2.98 3.27 38.43
CA VAL A 143 4.03 2.46 39.08
C VAL A 143 4.70 3.31 40.15
N GLN A 144 4.84 2.75 41.35
CA GLN A 144 5.36 3.47 42.51
C GLN A 144 6.56 2.75 43.13
N SER A 145 7.45 3.54 43.74
CA SER A 145 8.55 3.04 44.56
C SER A 145 8.05 2.11 45.66
N GLY A 146 8.83 1.08 45.99
CA GLY A 146 8.42 0.06 46.98
C GLY A 146 7.56 -1.07 46.40
N GLY A 147 7.42 -1.14 45.07
CA GLY A 147 6.74 -2.25 44.38
C GLY A 147 5.23 -2.22 44.52
N LYS A 148 4.64 -1.03 44.34
CA LYS A 148 3.19 -0.81 44.32
C LYS A 148 2.76 -0.31 42.96
N VAL A 149 1.59 -0.73 42.51
CA VAL A 149 0.92 -0.19 41.32
C VAL A 149 -0.43 0.33 41.76
N ALA A 150 -0.68 1.62 41.56
CA ALA A 150 -1.96 2.24 41.89
C ALA A 150 -2.76 2.45 40.60
N VAL A 151 -4.02 2.02 40.62
CA VAL A 151 -4.99 2.28 39.54
C VAL A 151 -5.98 3.31 40.06
N LEU A 152 -6.05 4.46 39.41
CA LEU A 152 -6.94 5.57 39.73
C LEU A 152 -8.00 5.73 38.65
N ASP A 153 -9.18 6.15 39.07
CA ASP A 153 -10.20 6.71 38.19
C ASP A 153 -9.88 8.20 37.98
N LEU A 154 -9.73 8.62 36.72
CA LEU A 154 -9.28 9.97 36.37
C LEU A 154 -10.40 11.01 36.50
N ASP A 155 -11.66 10.60 36.38
CA ASP A 155 -12.81 11.50 36.47
C ASP A 155 -13.08 11.87 37.93
N THR A 156 -13.19 10.86 38.79
CA THR A 156 -13.49 11.00 40.21
C THR A 156 -12.26 11.24 41.08
N GLY A 157 -11.06 10.89 40.60
CA GLY A 157 -9.83 10.91 41.36
C GLY A 157 -9.71 9.82 42.43
N ARG A 158 -10.64 8.86 42.45
CA ARG A 158 -10.67 7.80 43.45
C ARG A 158 -9.70 6.67 43.09
N LEU A 159 -9.05 6.12 44.12
CA LEU A 159 -8.23 4.92 43.98
C LEU A 159 -9.15 3.73 43.70
N VAL A 160 -9.04 3.13 42.52
CA VAL A 160 -9.72 1.88 42.15
C VAL A 160 -9.08 0.72 42.91
N ARG A 161 -7.75 0.60 42.81
CA ARG A 161 -7.00 -0.48 43.49
C ARG A 161 -5.54 -0.12 43.67
N ARG A 162 -4.91 -0.64 44.73
CA ARG A 162 -3.46 -0.62 44.91
C ARG A 162 -2.90 -2.02 45.02
N LEU A 163 -2.20 -2.46 43.98
CA LEU A 163 -1.59 -3.77 43.88
C LEU A 163 -0.17 -3.78 44.45
N THR A 164 0.27 -4.96 44.91
CA THR A 164 1.67 -5.19 45.25
C THR A 164 2.34 -5.94 44.12
N VAL A 165 3.13 -5.23 43.31
CA VAL A 165 3.96 -5.80 42.24
C VAL A 165 5.41 -5.50 42.60
N ARG A 166 6.05 -6.43 43.32
CA ARG A 166 7.41 -6.23 43.83
C ARG A 166 8.38 -6.02 42.67
N GLY A 167 9.20 -4.96 42.79
CA GLY A 167 10.18 -4.57 41.79
C GLY A 167 9.59 -4.03 40.49
N ALA A 168 8.34 -3.53 40.50
CA ALA A 168 7.76 -2.83 39.36
C ALA A 168 8.63 -1.64 38.93
N ALA A 169 8.84 -1.48 37.63
CA ALA A 169 9.82 -0.52 37.08
C ALA A 169 9.27 0.37 35.96
N GLY A 170 8.33 -0.11 35.15
CA GLY A 170 7.67 0.70 34.12
C GLY A 170 6.28 0.16 33.78
N VAL A 171 5.51 0.98 33.06
CA VAL A 171 4.16 0.65 32.61
C VAL A 171 3.90 1.19 31.20
N ALA A 172 3.19 0.42 30.39
CA ALA A 172 2.64 0.85 29.11
C ALA A 172 1.22 0.33 28.97
N ILE A 173 0.41 0.99 28.14
CA ILE A 173 -0.95 0.60 27.81
C ILE A 173 -1.08 0.48 26.29
N ALA A 174 -1.68 -0.61 25.84
CA ALA A 174 -2.13 -0.80 24.46
C ALA A 174 -3.43 -1.61 24.50
N GLN A 175 -4.36 -1.35 23.57
CA GLN A 175 -5.65 -2.04 23.47
C GLN A 175 -6.39 -2.16 24.82
N GLY A 176 -6.42 -1.06 25.58
CA GLY A 176 -7.10 -0.97 26.89
C GLY A 176 -6.48 -1.80 28.02
N GLN A 177 -5.31 -2.42 27.82
CA GLN A 177 -4.65 -3.27 28.82
C GLN A 177 -3.33 -2.66 29.28
N ALA A 178 -3.05 -2.73 30.59
CA ALA A 178 -1.79 -2.25 31.16
C ALA A 178 -0.79 -3.39 31.33
N TRP A 179 0.44 -3.14 30.91
CA TRP A 179 1.57 -4.06 31.04
C TRP A 179 2.62 -3.43 31.95
N VAL A 180 2.89 -4.08 33.09
CA VAL A 180 3.84 -3.60 34.10
C VAL A 180 5.05 -4.52 34.17
N SER A 181 6.22 -4.00 33.87
CA SER A 181 7.47 -4.72 34.05
C SER A 181 7.83 -4.80 35.53
N ALA A 182 8.34 -5.95 35.98
CA ALA A 182 8.73 -6.13 37.37
C ALA A 182 9.88 -7.12 37.54
N THR A 183 10.71 -6.89 38.57
CA THR A 183 11.78 -7.81 38.95
C THR A 183 11.56 -8.36 40.35
N GLU A 184 11.40 -9.68 40.46
CA GLU A 184 11.26 -10.31 41.77
C GLU A 184 12.58 -10.26 42.57
N PRO A 185 12.53 -9.89 43.86
CA PRO A 185 13.71 -9.91 44.71
C PRO A 185 14.18 -11.35 44.98
N LYS A 186 15.51 -11.51 45.09
CA LYS A 186 16.19 -12.78 45.41
C LYS A 186 15.61 -13.41 46.69
N ARG A 187 15.00 -14.59 46.59
CA ARG A 187 14.61 -15.41 47.77
C ARG A 187 15.67 -16.47 48.04
N LYS A 188 15.88 -16.86 49.31
CA LYS A 188 16.90 -17.85 49.74
C LYS A 188 16.96 -19.03 48.75
N LYS A 189 18.11 -19.19 48.08
CA LYS A 189 18.45 -20.21 47.04
C LYS A 189 17.86 -20.06 45.63
N LYS A 190 17.05 -19.03 45.29
CA LYS A 190 16.59 -18.76 43.91
C LYS A 190 17.15 -17.46 43.36
N GLN A 191 17.53 -17.45 42.08
CA GLN A 191 17.93 -16.22 41.39
C GLN A 191 16.73 -15.27 41.23
N PRO A 192 16.96 -13.94 41.30
CA PRO A 192 15.92 -12.96 40.97
C PRO A 192 15.46 -13.14 39.52
N ALA A 193 14.18 -12.86 39.24
CA ALA A 193 13.58 -13.07 37.92
C ALA A 193 12.67 -11.91 37.51
N ALA A 194 12.84 -11.44 36.29
CA ALA A 194 11.99 -10.44 35.67
C ALA A 194 10.73 -11.08 35.07
N ARG A 195 9.64 -10.31 35.07
CA ARG A 195 8.34 -10.65 34.49
C ARG A 195 7.64 -9.41 33.95
N LEU A 196 6.66 -9.64 33.08
CA LEU A 196 5.72 -8.63 32.61
C LEU A 196 4.32 -9.00 33.13
N VAL A 197 3.69 -8.12 33.91
CA VAL A 197 2.39 -8.37 34.56
C VAL A 197 1.30 -7.65 33.80
N ARG A 198 0.25 -8.37 33.41
CA ARG A 198 -0.95 -7.81 32.78
C ARG A 198 -1.94 -7.35 33.85
N ILE A 199 -2.41 -6.11 33.73
CA ILE A 199 -3.38 -5.49 34.63
C ILE A 199 -4.53 -4.95 33.78
N ASN A 200 -5.76 -5.28 34.17
CA ASN A 200 -6.95 -4.66 33.60
C ASN A 200 -7.15 -3.29 34.28
N PRO A 201 -7.05 -2.15 33.57
CA PRO A 201 -7.19 -0.82 34.17
C PRO A 201 -8.59 -0.54 34.74
N VAL A 202 -9.64 -1.18 34.20
CA VAL A 202 -11.02 -0.98 34.66
C VAL A 202 -11.22 -1.57 36.06
N THR A 203 -10.79 -2.82 36.26
CA THR A 203 -10.95 -3.53 37.54
C THR A 203 -9.78 -3.33 38.51
N GLY A 204 -8.64 -2.86 37.98
CA GLY A 204 -7.36 -2.78 38.68
C GLY A 204 -6.78 -4.14 39.08
N GLY A 205 -7.31 -5.26 38.55
CA GLY A 205 -6.86 -6.61 38.84
C GLY A 205 -5.78 -7.12 37.88
N THR A 206 -4.93 -8.03 38.35
CA THR A 206 -3.96 -8.75 37.50
C THR A 206 -4.66 -9.85 36.72
N THR A 207 -4.46 -9.91 35.41
CA THR A 207 -5.09 -10.91 34.52
C THR A 207 -4.10 -11.96 33.99
N GLY A 208 -2.80 -11.79 34.28
CA GLY A 208 -1.77 -12.76 33.91
C GLY A 208 -0.36 -12.18 34.03
N SER A 209 0.65 -12.99 33.69
CA SER A 209 2.03 -12.52 33.58
C SER A 209 2.86 -13.37 32.62
N VAL A 210 3.84 -12.75 31.99
CA VAL A 210 4.86 -13.41 31.15
C VAL A 210 6.20 -13.44 31.89
N ALA A 211 6.86 -14.59 31.94
CA ALA A 211 8.17 -14.73 32.59
C ALA A 211 9.31 -14.30 31.65
N LEU A 212 10.11 -13.30 32.06
CA LEU A 212 11.26 -12.80 31.28
C LEU A 212 12.60 -13.44 31.71
N ARG A 213 12.64 -14.00 32.93
CA ARG A 213 13.80 -14.63 33.58
C ARG A 213 14.92 -13.63 33.89
N THR A 214 16.09 -13.74 33.28
CA THR A 214 17.31 -13.03 33.67
C THR A 214 17.46 -11.64 33.04
N ASP A 215 16.58 -11.26 32.12
CA ASP A 215 16.70 -10.05 31.29
C ASP A 215 15.41 -9.22 31.31
N GLY A 216 15.45 -8.01 30.77
CA GLY A 216 14.39 -7.02 30.94
C GLY A 216 14.40 -6.40 32.33
N GLY A 217 13.23 -6.00 32.86
CA GLY A 217 13.06 -5.47 34.22
C GLY A 217 13.22 -3.95 34.39
N GLY A 218 13.42 -3.22 33.30
CA GLY A 218 13.39 -1.74 33.20
C GLY A 218 12.06 -1.24 32.65
N GLY A 219 12.05 -0.11 31.93
CA GLY A 219 10.85 0.39 31.26
C GLY A 219 10.31 -0.56 30.19
N VAL A 220 9.05 -0.37 29.81
CA VAL A 220 8.33 -1.22 28.84
C VAL A 220 7.74 -0.35 27.73
N GLY A 221 7.86 -0.82 26.49
CA GLY A 221 7.09 -0.35 25.33
C GLY A 221 6.25 -1.50 24.78
N VAL A 222 5.08 -1.20 24.23
CA VAL A 222 4.12 -2.16 23.66
C VAL A 222 3.78 -1.69 22.25
N SER A 223 3.64 -2.62 21.31
CA SER A 223 3.21 -2.31 19.94
C SER A 223 1.78 -1.76 19.93
N THR A 224 1.45 -0.98 18.90
CA THR A 224 0.14 -0.32 18.75
C THR A 224 -1.03 -1.32 18.74
N ASP A 225 -0.85 -2.45 18.05
CA ASP A 225 -1.77 -3.59 18.01
C ASP A 225 -1.88 -4.37 19.35
N GLY A 226 -1.00 -4.10 20.32
CA GLY A 226 -0.95 -4.77 21.61
C GLY A 226 -0.46 -6.23 21.56
N THR A 227 0.13 -6.71 20.46
CA THR A 227 0.55 -8.11 20.30
C THR A 227 1.99 -8.36 20.76
N ARG A 228 2.85 -7.34 20.81
CA ARG A 228 4.27 -7.45 21.18
C ARG A 228 4.67 -6.41 22.23
N ALA A 229 5.71 -6.72 22.99
CA ALA A 229 6.30 -5.78 23.96
C ALA A 229 7.82 -5.89 24.03
N ILE A 230 8.48 -4.75 24.25
CA ILE A 230 9.91 -4.67 24.53
C ILE A 230 10.13 -4.19 25.96
N VAL A 231 10.90 -4.94 26.74
CA VAL A 231 11.25 -4.59 28.12
C VAL A 231 12.74 -4.30 28.21
N ALA A 232 13.08 -3.05 28.53
CA ALA A 232 14.46 -2.61 28.69
C ALA A 232 15.17 -3.33 29.85
N PRO A 233 16.51 -3.38 29.87
CA PRO A 233 17.25 -3.86 31.03
C PRO A 233 16.95 -3.03 32.28
N GLY A 234 16.68 -3.70 33.39
CA GLY A 234 16.53 -3.08 34.71
C GLY A 234 17.86 -2.59 35.29
N ALA A 235 17.82 -2.04 36.50
CA ALA A 235 19.05 -1.68 37.21
C ALA A 235 19.85 -2.94 37.57
N LYS A 236 21.10 -3.03 37.10
CA LYS A 236 21.99 -4.20 37.29
C LYS A 236 21.97 -4.77 38.73
N LEU A 237 21.60 -6.04 38.83
CA LEU A 237 21.62 -6.86 40.04
C LEU A 237 22.51 -8.09 39.77
N SER A 238 23.12 -8.68 40.81
CA SER A 238 24.04 -9.82 40.65
C SER A 238 23.37 -10.96 39.85
N GLY A 239 23.86 -11.21 38.64
CA GLY A 239 23.40 -12.28 37.75
C GLY A 239 22.29 -11.94 36.75
N ILE A 240 21.67 -10.75 36.77
CA ILE A 240 20.51 -10.39 35.93
C ILE A 240 20.57 -8.96 35.34
N HIS A 241 19.64 -8.66 34.41
CA HIS A 241 19.50 -7.42 33.63
C HIS A 241 20.66 -7.17 32.66
N ARG A 242 21.02 -8.19 31.86
CA ARG A 242 22.12 -8.06 30.89
C ARG A 242 21.65 -7.59 29.52
N LYS A 243 20.40 -7.89 29.19
CA LYS A 243 19.79 -7.65 27.87
C LYS A 243 18.36 -7.11 28.00
N ALA A 244 17.84 -6.56 26.92
CA ALA A 244 16.42 -6.33 26.78
C ALA A 244 15.68 -7.66 26.53
N ALA A 245 14.36 -7.66 26.66
CA ALA A 245 13.52 -8.81 26.33
C ALA A 245 12.39 -8.39 25.39
N LEU A 246 12.39 -8.93 24.17
CA LEU A 246 11.29 -8.80 23.22
C LEU A 246 10.31 -9.96 23.45
N VAL A 247 9.03 -9.64 23.56
CA VAL A 247 7.98 -10.53 24.06
C VAL A 247 6.84 -10.56 23.06
N ASP A 248 6.42 -11.77 22.72
CA ASP A 248 5.14 -12.03 22.06
C ASP A 248 4.07 -12.17 23.15
N LEU A 249 3.10 -11.26 23.16
CA LEU A 249 2.05 -11.18 24.17
C LEU A 249 0.90 -12.15 23.89
N THR A 250 0.71 -12.57 22.64
CA THR A 250 -0.30 -13.56 22.26
C THR A 250 0.16 -14.96 22.66
N LYS A 251 1.42 -15.31 22.33
CA LYS A 251 2.07 -16.58 22.71
C LYS A 251 2.65 -16.56 24.13
N ARG A 252 2.63 -15.40 24.81
CA ARG A 252 3.10 -15.19 26.20
C ARG A 252 4.52 -15.69 26.45
N ARG A 253 5.44 -15.43 25.51
CA ARG A 253 6.85 -15.88 25.60
C ARG A 253 7.83 -14.82 25.11
N VAL A 254 9.06 -14.90 25.62
CA VAL A 254 10.18 -14.09 25.12
C VAL A 254 10.63 -14.67 23.78
N ILE A 255 10.68 -13.84 22.74
CA ILE A 255 11.08 -14.23 21.38
C ILE A 255 12.51 -13.80 21.06
N ALA A 256 13.01 -12.71 21.63
CA ALA A 256 14.41 -12.29 21.46
C ALA A 256 15.00 -11.64 22.71
N ARG A 257 16.34 -11.64 22.81
CA ARG A 257 17.10 -11.00 23.90
C ARG A 257 18.17 -10.05 23.35
N PRO A 258 17.80 -8.83 22.92
CA PRO A 258 18.72 -7.87 22.32
C PRO A 258 19.75 -7.33 23.31
N ALA A 259 21.01 -7.22 22.89
CA ALA A 259 22.08 -6.65 23.70
C ALA A 259 22.06 -5.10 23.62
N THR A 260 21.36 -4.45 24.56
CA THR A 260 21.16 -2.99 24.58
C THR A 260 21.96 -2.28 25.68
N GLY A 261 22.65 -3.02 26.54
CA GLY A 261 23.42 -2.48 27.66
C GLY A 261 22.96 -3.00 29.03
N GLY A 262 23.55 -2.45 30.10
CA GLY A 262 23.37 -2.91 31.49
C GLY A 262 22.33 -2.13 32.30
N GLY A 263 21.69 -1.12 31.69
CA GLY A 263 20.57 -0.37 32.25
C GLY A 263 20.90 0.45 33.52
N PRO A 264 19.88 1.03 34.17
CA PRO A 264 18.46 0.91 33.83
C PRO A 264 18.11 1.63 32.51
N GLY A 265 17.18 1.05 31.76
CA GLY A 265 16.68 1.59 30.51
C GLY A 265 15.19 1.89 30.53
N ARG A 266 14.76 2.64 29.52
CA ARG A 266 13.37 2.78 29.05
C ARG A 266 13.28 2.15 27.66
N ALA A 267 12.06 1.79 27.25
CA ALA A 267 11.83 1.25 25.92
C ALA A 267 10.58 1.85 25.31
N ALA A 268 10.58 2.03 24.01
CA ALA A 268 9.41 2.36 23.23
C ALA A 268 9.39 1.51 21.95
N TYR A 269 8.17 1.23 21.51
CA TYR A 269 7.88 0.65 20.21
C TYR A 269 7.60 1.80 19.26
N ALA A 270 8.18 1.79 18.07
CA ALA A 270 7.76 2.72 17.03
C ALA A 270 6.37 2.33 16.50
N SER A 271 5.62 3.34 16.05
CA SER A 271 4.31 3.17 15.44
C SER A 271 4.36 2.33 14.16
N ASP A 272 5.49 2.42 13.42
CA ASP A 272 5.80 1.62 12.22
C ASP A 272 5.86 0.10 12.46
N GLY A 273 5.84 -0.36 13.73
CA GLY A 273 5.94 -1.77 14.07
C GLY A 273 7.31 -2.42 13.75
N ALA A 274 8.22 -1.72 13.06
CA ALA A 274 9.47 -2.21 12.54
C ALA A 274 10.66 -1.93 13.47
N ARG A 275 10.57 -0.86 14.28
CA ARG A 275 11.70 -0.40 15.11
C ARG A 275 11.40 -0.35 16.60
N LEU A 276 12.43 -0.67 17.39
CA LEU A 276 12.40 -0.56 18.85
C LEU A 276 13.51 0.37 19.32
N TYR A 277 13.20 1.21 20.29
CA TYR A 277 14.17 2.10 20.93
C TYR A 277 14.34 1.72 22.39
N VAL A 278 15.57 1.37 22.77
CA VAL A 278 15.91 0.99 24.15
C VAL A 278 17.04 1.84 24.67
N SER A 279 16.80 2.61 25.73
CA SER A 279 17.83 3.45 26.34
C SER A 279 18.69 2.72 27.36
N ASP A 280 19.92 3.19 27.55
CA ASP A 280 20.78 2.83 28.67
C ASP A 280 21.26 4.10 29.38
N SER A 281 20.77 4.31 30.60
CA SER A 281 21.10 5.48 31.42
C SER A 281 22.59 5.59 31.76
N ARG A 282 23.27 4.46 31.96
CA ARG A 282 24.69 4.43 32.36
C ARG A 282 25.62 4.66 31.19
N ALA A 283 25.29 4.05 30.05
CA ALA A 283 26.04 4.22 28.81
C ALA A 283 25.71 5.54 28.09
N LYS A 284 24.61 6.21 28.46
CA LYS A 284 24.10 7.42 27.82
C LYS A 284 23.79 7.19 26.34
N THR A 285 23.10 6.09 26.05
CA THR A 285 22.79 5.67 24.68
C THR A 285 21.33 5.30 24.49
N VAL A 286 20.89 5.31 23.24
CA VAL A 286 19.69 4.62 22.77
C VAL A 286 20.11 3.61 21.71
N SER A 287 19.77 2.34 21.91
CA SER A 287 19.88 1.31 20.89
C SER A 287 18.63 1.29 20.03
N VAL A 288 18.82 1.29 18.72
CA VAL A 288 17.78 1.09 17.70
C VAL A 288 17.84 -0.36 17.27
N LEU A 289 16.72 -1.06 17.36
CA LEU A 289 16.61 -2.49 17.08
C LEU A 289 15.55 -2.74 16.01
N SER A 290 15.71 -3.83 15.25
CA SER A 290 14.62 -4.41 14.48
C SER A 290 13.59 -5.05 15.43
N ALA A 291 12.32 -4.77 15.22
CA ALA A 291 11.21 -5.37 15.93
C ALA A 291 10.93 -6.82 15.48
N PHE A 292 11.37 -7.19 14.28
CA PHE A 292 11.23 -8.52 13.70
C PHE A 292 12.28 -9.47 14.24
N THR A 293 13.56 -9.12 14.10
CA THR A 293 14.68 -10.01 14.46
C THR A 293 15.22 -9.77 15.87
N GLY A 294 14.94 -8.59 16.46
CA GLY A 294 15.56 -8.16 17.71
C GLY A 294 17.04 -7.80 17.58
N VAL A 295 17.59 -7.75 16.36
CA VAL A 295 18.97 -7.36 16.08
C VAL A 295 19.14 -5.85 16.30
N ARG A 296 20.33 -5.45 16.77
CA ARG A 296 20.66 -4.04 16.99
C ARG A 296 21.20 -3.41 15.71
N LEU A 297 20.43 -2.49 15.15
CA LEU A 297 20.73 -1.75 13.92
C LEU A 297 21.72 -0.60 14.20
N LYS A 298 21.47 0.18 15.25
CA LYS A 298 22.28 1.36 15.59
C LYS A 298 22.40 1.58 17.09
N THR A 299 23.46 2.28 17.50
CA THR A 299 23.58 2.85 18.84
C THR A 299 23.81 4.36 18.73
N VAL A 300 22.87 5.13 19.27
CA VAL A 300 22.90 6.60 19.31
C VAL A 300 23.44 7.05 20.66
N ARG A 301 24.45 7.93 20.69
CA ARG A 301 25.00 8.53 21.93
C ARG A 301 24.28 9.83 22.26
N LEU A 302 24.01 10.04 23.54
CA LEU A 302 23.23 11.19 24.04
C LEU A 302 24.09 12.13 24.91
N ARG A 303 23.69 13.41 24.98
CA ARG A 303 24.26 14.40 25.91
C ARG A 303 23.59 14.38 27.28
N GLY A 304 23.58 13.22 27.94
CA GLY A 304 23.01 13.04 29.27
C GLY A 304 22.50 11.63 29.50
N ALA A 305 22.01 11.35 30.71
CA ALA A 305 21.51 10.02 31.08
C ALA A 305 20.00 9.93 30.77
N PRO A 306 19.56 9.09 29.81
CA PRO A 306 18.16 9.01 29.42
C PRO A 306 17.26 8.48 30.56
N GLY A 307 16.36 9.32 31.06
CA GLY A 307 15.41 8.98 32.14
C GLY A 307 14.02 8.57 31.64
N ALA A 308 13.61 9.09 30.49
CA ALA A 308 12.36 8.80 29.80
C ALA A 308 12.56 8.91 28.28
N LEU A 309 11.80 8.14 27.51
CA LEU A 309 11.78 8.24 26.05
C LEU A 309 10.37 7.89 25.52
N VAL A 310 10.01 8.49 24.40
CA VAL A 310 8.77 8.21 23.65
C VAL A 310 9.06 8.41 22.16
N VAL A 311 8.46 7.59 21.29
CA VAL A 311 8.48 7.80 19.84
C VAL A 311 7.26 8.64 19.50
N GLN A 312 7.42 9.66 18.65
CA GLN A 312 6.30 10.43 18.11
C GLN A 312 5.30 9.48 17.41
N PRO A 313 4.04 9.40 17.88
CA PRO A 313 2.98 8.64 17.23
C PRO A 313 2.33 9.47 16.10
N GLY A 314 1.27 8.96 15.48
CA GLY A 314 0.49 9.68 14.47
C GLY A 314 1.22 9.87 13.14
N LEU A 315 0.69 10.76 12.29
CA LEU A 315 1.28 11.18 11.02
C LEU A 315 2.52 12.03 11.26
N ALA A 316 3.65 11.74 10.60
CA ALA A 316 4.74 12.70 10.56
C ALA A 316 4.49 13.69 9.42
N LEU A 317 4.46 14.98 9.75
CA LEU A 317 4.26 16.04 8.77
C LEU A 317 5.60 16.45 8.14
N LEU A 318 5.70 16.30 6.81
CA LEU A 318 6.73 16.82 5.94
C LEU A 318 6.08 17.87 5.02
N VAL A 319 6.69 19.05 4.93
CA VAL A 319 6.22 20.17 4.11
C VAL A 319 7.43 20.70 3.36
N GLY A 320 7.29 20.84 2.05
CA GLY A 320 8.25 21.44 1.15
C GLY A 320 8.26 22.96 1.28
N THR A 321 8.70 23.59 0.20
CA THR A 321 8.84 25.02 -0.01
C THR A 321 8.07 25.40 -1.27
N ALA A 322 8.25 26.62 -1.79
CA ALA A 322 7.63 27.03 -3.06
C ALA A 322 8.55 26.73 -4.26
N PHE A 323 9.41 25.72 -4.13
CA PHE A 323 10.41 25.31 -5.12
C PHE A 323 10.48 23.79 -5.10
N ASN A 324 10.98 23.22 -6.20
CA ASN A 324 11.21 21.79 -6.37
C ASN A 324 11.97 21.17 -5.18
N ASP A 325 11.29 20.27 -4.47
CA ASP A 325 11.69 19.60 -3.26
C ASP A 325 11.69 18.08 -3.44
N VAL A 326 12.44 17.39 -2.56
CA VAL A 326 12.40 15.93 -2.47
C VAL A 326 12.04 15.55 -1.03
N LEU A 327 10.80 15.10 -0.85
CA LEU A 327 10.22 14.74 0.43
C LEU A 327 10.17 13.22 0.56
N ASN A 328 10.96 12.68 1.48
CA ASN A 328 10.96 11.25 1.81
C ASN A 328 10.32 11.04 3.19
N GLY A 329 9.19 10.34 3.20
CA GLY A 329 8.46 9.89 4.37
C GLY A 329 9.24 8.92 5.25
N THR A 330 8.53 8.28 6.16
CA THR A 330 9.04 7.28 7.09
C THR A 330 8.35 5.95 6.83
N ARG A 331 8.61 4.92 7.64
CA ARG A 331 8.02 3.59 7.40
C ARG A 331 6.63 3.42 8.01
N GLY A 332 5.90 4.50 8.24
CA GLY A 332 4.54 4.33 8.70
C GLY A 332 3.80 5.63 8.73
N ALA A 333 2.76 5.79 7.94
CA ALA A 333 1.74 6.82 7.97
C ALA A 333 2.27 8.23 8.23
N ASP A 334 2.45 8.99 7.17
CA ASP A 334 3.01 10.31 7.11
C ASP A 334 2.10 11.24 6.27
N LEU A 335 2.31 12.55 6.42
CA LEU A 335 1.65 13.57 5.61
C LEU A 335 2.73 14.38 4.92
N LEU A 336 2.81 14.30 3.60
CA LEU A 336 3.75 15.01 2.76
C LEU A 336 3.00 16.10 1.98
N ARG A 337 3.54 17.31 1.95
CA ARG A 337 2.97 18.44 1.19
C ARG A 337 4.07 19.12 0.38
N GLY A 338 3.95 19.09 -0.95
CA GLY A 338 4.87 19.74 -1.89
C GLY A 338 4.81 21.26 -1.79
N LEU A 339 3.63 21.82 -2.08
CA LEU A 339 3.26 23.24 -2.19
C LEU A 339 3.38 23.78 -3.62
N ASP A 340 4.33 24.67 -3.91
CA ASP A 340 4.51 25.15 -5.29
C ASP A 340 5.81 24.54 -5.82
N GLY A 341 5.89 24.26 -7.13
CA GLY A 341 7.09 23.76 -7.81
C GLY A 341 7.03 22.26 -8.05
N ASP A 342 7.94 21.74 -8.88
CA ASP A 342 7.90 20.33 -9.30
C ASP A 342 8.59 19.45 -8.23
N ASP A 343 7.79 18.80 -7.41
CA ASP A 343 8.19 18.11 -6.19
C ASP A 343 8.20 16.58 -6.35
N MET A 344 9.09 15.91 -5.61
CA MET A 344 9.11 14.45 -5.49
C MET A 344 8.71 14.03 -4.08
N LEU A 345 7.53 13.42 -3.95
CA LEU A 345 6.95 12.95 -2.68
C LEU A 345 6.98 11.41 -2.63
N ARG A 346 7.56 10.85 -1.56
CA ARG A 346 7.65 9.39 -1.35
C ARG A 346 7.14 9.01 0.03
N GLY A 347 5.98 8.36 0.12
CA GLY A 347 5.34 7.88 1.34
C GLY A 347 6.17 6.82 2.06
N GLN A 348 6.52 5.76 1.32
CA GLN A 348 7.32 4.57 1.72
C GLN A 348 6.49 3.41 2.25
N ARG A 349 6.14 3.39 3.53
CA ARG A 349 5.32 2.30 4.07
C ARG A 349 4.26 2.88 4.99
N GLY A 350 3.11 2.23 4.98
CA GLY A 350 1.94 2.45 5.84
C GLY A 350 1.18 3.70 5.44
N ASP A 351 -0.15 3.61 5.46
CA ASP A 351 -1.16 4.59 5.03
C ASP A 351 -0.74 6.08 5.10
N ASP A 352 -0.18 6.57 4.00
CA ASP A 352 0.40 7.90 3.80
C ASP A 352 -0.60 8.84 3.08
N LEU A 353 -0.47 10.14 3.32
CA LEU A 353 -1.19 11.19 2.59
C LEU A 353 -0.18 12.11 1.90
N LEU A 354 -0.18 12.13 0.57
CA LEU A 354 0.71 12.92 -0.28
C LEU A 354 -0.11 13.98 -1.00
N GLU A 355 0.24 15.26 -0.81
CA GLU A 355 -0.38 16.40 -1.49
C GLU A 355 0.71 17.13 -2.30
N GLY A 356 0.72 17.00 -3.64
CA GLY A 356 1.61 17.73 -4.55
C GLY A 356 1.33 19.23 -4.49
N ASN A 357 0.09 19.60 -4.79
CA ASN A 357 -0.44 20.95 -4.99
C ASN A 357 -0.05 21.52 -6.37
N ALA A 358 0.67 22.64 -6.48
CA ALA A 358 0.88 23.29 -7.78
C ALA A 358 2.29 22.98 -8.31
N GLY A 359 2.40 22.49 -9.54
CA GLY A 359 3.67 22.07 -10.13
C GLY A 359 3.52 20.75 -10.84
N ASN A 360 4.57 20.27 -11.49
CA ASN A 360 4.57 18.94 -12.09
C ASN A 360 5.19 17.94 -11.11
N ASP A 361 4.38 17.37 -10.25
CA ASP A 361 4.80 16.58 -9.10
C ASP A 361 4.93 15.09 -9.42
N THR A 362 5.77 14.39 -8.66
CA THR A 362 5.86 12.93 -8.67
C THR A 362 5.55 12.38 -7.28
N LEU A 363 4.44 11.65 -7.17
CA LEU A 363 3.94 11.07 -5.93
C LEU A 363 4.11 9.54 -5.96
N VAL A 364 4.69 8.98 -4.90
CA VAL A 364 4.87 7.52 -4.74
C VAL A 364 4.37 7.10 -3.37
N GLY A 365 3.25 6.37 -3.32
CA GLY A 365 2.66 5.79 -2.12
C GLY A 365 3.55 4.71 -1.51
N ALA A 366 3.86 3.70 -2.34
CA ALA A 366 4.58 2.47 -2.02
C ALA A 366 3.70 1.43 -1.31
N SER A 367 3.99 1.01 -0.08
CA SER A 367 3.14 -0.01 0.57
C SER A 367 2.19 0.61 1.58
N GLY A 368 0.90 0.37 1.50
CA GLY A 368 -0.07 0.95 2.43
C GLY A 368 -1.36 1.26 1.71
N ASN A 369 -2.39 1.69 2.44
CA ASN A 369 -3.56 2.27 1.78
C ASN A 369 -3.36 3.78 1.78
N ASP A 370 -2.76 4.28 0.71
CA ASP A 370 -2.28 5.64 0.58
C ASP A 370 -3.34 6.54 -0.08
N THR A 371 -3.18 7.85 0.10
CA THR A 371 -3.99 8.86 -0.56
C THR A 371 -3.06 9.87 -1.23
N LEU A 372 -3.14 9.96 -2.55
CA LEU A 372 -2.28 10.77 -3.39
C LEU A 372 -3.15 11.83 -4.08
N ASP A 373 -2.77 13.11 -3.94
CA ASP A 373 -3.43 14.26 -4.53
C ASP A 373 -2.37 15.07 -5.30
N GLY A 374 -2.40 15.02 -6.64
CA GLY A 374 -1.47 15.72 -7.54
C GLY A 374 -1.63 17.22 -7.43
N GLY A 375 -2.76 17.75 -7.90
CA GLY A 375 -3.19 19.12 -7.77
C GLY A 375 -3.29 19.85 -9.11
N ASP A 376 -2.53 20.93 -9.29
CA ASP A 376 -2.47 21.70 -10.54
C ASP A 376 -1.10 21.48 -11.21
N GLY A 377 -1.07 20.99 -12.44
CA GLY A 377 0.15 20.74 -13.22
C GLY A 377 0.15 19.31 -13.75
N ASN A 378 1.18 18.95 -14.53
CA ASN A 378 1.26 17.62 -15.12
C ASN A 378 1.98 16.68 -14.15
N ASP A 379 1.21 15.89 -13.42
CA ASP A 379 1.64 15.07 -12.30
C ASP A 379 1.86 13.61 -12.69
N THR A 380 2.62 12.90 -11.85
CA THR A 380 2.80 11.45 -11.97
C THR A 380 2.60 10.79 -10.62
N ALA A 381 1.65 9.85 -10.51
CA ALA A 381 1.33 9.14 -9.28
C ALA A 381 1.54 7.62 -9.41
N TYR A 382 2.08 7.01 -8.36
CA TYR A 382 2.23 5.56 -8.21
C TYR A 382 1.66 5.13 -6.85
N GLY A 383 0.60 4.33 -6.85
CA GLY A 383 0.06 3.69 -5.63
C GLY A 383 1.00 2.60 -5.10
N ASP A 384 1.43 1.72 -6.02
CA ASP A 384 2.23 0.52 -5.83
C ASP A 384 1.47 -0.63 -5.14
N THR A 385 1.34 -0.68 -3.82
CA THR A 385 0.69 -1.82 -3.15
C THR A 385 -0.24 -1.41 -2.03
N GLY A 386 -1.45 -1.96 -2.04
CA GLY A 386 -2.51 -1.67 -1.08
C GLY A 386 -3.68 -1.04 -1.80
N ASN A 387 -4.73 -0.66 -1.06
CA ASN A 387 -5.90 -0.06 -1.69
C ASN A 387 -5.76 1.46 -1.64
N ASP A 388 -5.30 2.05 -2.72
CA ASP A 388 -4.93 3.44 -2.85
C ASP A 388 -6.07 4.31 -3.40
N GLN A 389 -6.01 5.59 -3.07
CA GLN A 389 -6.87 6.63 -3.63
C GLN A 389 -6.00 7.69 -4.28
N ILE A 390 -6.09 7.81 -5.61
CA ILE A 390 -5.30 8.73 -6.42
C ILE A 390 -6.24 9.75 -7.05
N THR A 391 -5.93 11.03 -6.90
CA THR A 391 -6.60 12.16 -7.57
C THR A 391 -5.52 13.03 -8.19
N LEU A 392 -5.51 13.22 -9.51
CA LEU A 392 -4.42 13.94 -10.19
C LEU A 392 -4.71 15.43 -10.34
N GLY A 393 -5.95 15.80 -10.70
CA GLY A 393 -6.38 17.19 -10.66
C GLY A 393 -6.36 17.83 -12.04
N ASN A 394 -5.81 19.04 -12.19
CA ASN A 394 -5.74 19.72 -13.49
C ASN A 394 -4.37 19.51 -14.14
N GLY A 395 -4.30 18.96 -15.35
CA GLY A 395 -3.04 18.73 -16.05
C GLY A 395 -3.14 17.55 -17.00
N ASP A 396 -2.14 17.35 -17.84
CA ASP A 396 -2.03 16.06 -18.55
C ASP A 396 -1.20 15.13 -17.66
N ASP A 397 -1.87 14.26 -16.93
CA ASP A 397 -1.32 13.52 -15.79
C ASP A 397 -1.03 12.04 -16.12
N THR A 398 -0.33 11.36 -15.23
CA THR A 398 -0.06 9.92 -15.35
C THR A 398 -0.25 9.22 -14.01
N ALA A 399 -1.05 8.15 -13.96
CA ALA A 399 -1.23 7.35 -12.76
C ALA A 399 -1.06 5.85 -13.00
N HIS A 400 -0.51 5.18 -11.98
CA HIS A 400 -0.45 3.74 -11.87
C HIS A 400 -0.98 3.34 -10.49
N GLY A 401 -2.06 2.55 -10.43
CA GLY A 401 -2.60 2.03 -9.16
C GLY A 401 -1.64 1.02 -8.55
N GLY A 402 -1.41 -0.09 -9.26
CA GLY A 402 -0.42 -1.09 -8.90
C GLY A 402 -1.08 -2.41 -8.52
N LEU A 403 -0.87 -2.88 -7.30
CA LEU A 403 -1.48 -4.10 -6.79
C LEU A 403 -2.61 -3.78 -5.82
N SER A 404 -3.73 -4.50 -5.96
CA SER A 404 -4.94 -4.42 -5.13
C SER A 404 -5.93 -3.37 -5.63
N ASN A 405 -7.13 -3.40 -5.08
CA ASN A 405 -8.24 -2.58 -5.54
C ASN A 405 -8.02 -1.07 -5.25
N ASP A 406 -7.75 -0.33 -6.30
CA ASP A 406 -7.43 1.09 -6.32
C ASP A 406 -8.57 1.95 -6.86
N VAL A 407 -8.52 3.24 -6.54
CA VAL A 407 -9.43 4.25 -7.09
C VAL A 407 -8.60 5.40 -7.65
N ILE A 408 -8.73 5.64 -8.95
CA ILE A 408 -8.00 6.70 -9.67
C ILE A 408 -8.99 7.66 -10.32
N ASP A 409 -8.73 8.96 -10.17
CA ASP A 409 -9.47 10.07 -10.77
C ASP A 409 -8.44 11.01 -11.42
N GLY A 410 -8.40 11.05 -12.75
CA GLY A 410 -7.51 11.90 -13.54
C GLY A 410 -7.86 13.38 -13.36
N GLY A 411 -9.08 13.75 -13.73
CA GLY A 411 -9.57 15.11 -13.62
C GLY A 411 -9.55 15.82 -14.97
N PRO A 412 -9.39 17.16 -15.02
CA PRO A 412 -9.29 17.85 -16.31
C PRO A 412 -7.89 17.78 -16.93
N GLY A 413 -7.81 17.34 -18.18
CA GLY A 413 -6.64 17.28 -19.04
C GLY A 413 -6.57 15.94 -19.76
N ASN A 414 -5.52 15.70 -20.55
CA ASN A 414 -5.40 14.45 -21.30
C ASN A 414 -4.55 13.46 -20.49
N ASP A 415 -5.21 12.59 -19.72
CA ASP A 415 -4.59 11.77 -18.71
C ASP A 415 -4.21 10.38 -19.22
N LYS A 416 -3.22 9.77 -18.57
CA LYS A 416 -2.84 8.38 -18.80
C LYS A 416 -2.91 7.57 -17.51
N MET A 417 -3.73 6.53 -17.49
CA MET A 417 -3.96 5.73 -16.30
C MET A 417 -3.85 4.23 -16.57
N ASP A 418 -3.36 3.51 -15.56
CA ASP A 418 -3.22 2.05 -15.52
C ASP A 418 -3.63 1.62 -14.10
N GLY A 419 -4.75 0.91 -13.95
CA GLY A 419 -5.25 0.45 -12.64
C GLY A 419 -4.28 -0.55 -12.03
N GLY A 420 -3.85 -1.51 -12.85
CA GLY A 420 -2.90 -2.55 -12.47
C GLY A 420 -3.60 -3.88 -12.26
N ASP A 421 -3.28 -4.56 -11.17
CA ASP A 421 -3.87 -5.85 -10.81
C ASP A 421 -5.00 -5.68 -9.77
N ALA A 422 -6.00 -6.57 -9.85
CA ALA A 422 -7.21 -6.62 -9.01
C ALA A 422 -8.30 -5.64 -9.46
N ASP A 423 -9.43 -5.61 -8.75
CA ASP A 423 -10.62 -4.92 -9.24
C ASP A 423 -10.61 -3.41 -8.86
N ASP A 424 -10.35 -2.56 -9.84
CA ASP A 424 -10.10 -1.13 -9.72
C ASP A 424 -11.30 -0.27 -10.15
N THR A 425 -11.18 1.04 -9.95
CA THR A 425 -12.15 2.05 -10.42
C THR A 425 -11.41 3.28 -10.93
N LEU A 426 -11.46 3.50 -12.24
CA LEU A 426 -10.76 4.58 -12.92
C LEU A 426 -11.75 5.56 -13.55
N ARG A 427 -11.42 6.85 -13.48
CA ARG A 427 -12.14 7.94 -14.18
C ARG A 427 -11.13 8.87 -14.85
N GLY A 428 -11.24 9.05 -16.16
CA GLY A 428 -10.42 9.97 -16.95
C GLY A 428 -10.74 11.40 -16.56
N GLY A 429 -11.92 11.86 -16.91
CA GLY A 429 -12.41 13.19 -16.56
C GLY A 429 -12.69 14.01 -17.81
N GLU A 430 -12.24 15.26 -17.87
CA GLU A 430 -12.41 16.09 -19.09
C GLU A 430 -11.13 16.07 -19.90
N GLY A 431 -11.14 15.59 -21.15
CA GLY A 431 -9.96 15.55 -22.01
C GLY A 431 -9.92 14.28 -22.83
N ASP A 432 -8.92 14.14 -23.70
CA ASP A 432 -8.74 12.90 -24.47
C ASP A 432 -7.83 11.96 -23.65
N ASP A 433 -8.44 11.02 -22.94
CA ASP A 433 -7.81 10.18 -21.93
C ASP A 433 -7.39 8.80 -22.47
N ILE A 434 -6.36 8.23 -21.85
CA ILE A 434 -5.90 6.85 -22.11
C ILE A 434 -5.98 6.05 -20.82
N ILE A 435 -6.93 5.13 -20.76
CA ILE A 435 -7.07 4.15 -19.69
C ILE A 435 -6.69 2.80 -20.26
N GLY A 436 -5.60 2.22 -19.78
CA GLY A 436 -5.15 0.92 -20.28
C GLY A 436 -4.68 0.03 -19.16
N GLU A 437 -5.35 -1.11 -19.01
CA GLU A 437 -5.05 -2.06 -17.95
C GLU A 437 -4.20 -3.21 -18.48
N LYS A 438 -3.06 -3.44 -17.82
CA LYS A 438 -2.16 -4.56 -18.16
C LYS A 438 -2.37 -5.78 -17.27
N GLY A 439 -3.08 -5.61 -16.15
CA GLY A 439 -3.33 -6.67 -15.18
C GLY A 439 -4.53 -7.55 -15.54
N LEU A 440 -4.95 -8.34 -14.55
CA LEU A 440 -6.03 -9.32 -14.66
C LEU A 440 -7.27 -8.96 -13.83
N GLY A 441 -7.41 -7.69 -13.44
CA GLY A 441 -8.53 -7.16 -12.65
C GLY A 441 -9.89 -7.43 -13.30
N ASN A 442 -10.94 -7.67 -12.51
CA ASN A 442 -12.31 -7.62 -13.04
C ASN A 442 -12.89 -6.26 -12.67
N ASP A 443 -12.61 -5.27 -13.50
CA ASP A 443 -12.66 -3.89 -13.07
C ASP A 443 -14.09 -3.42 -12.87
N ILE A 444 -14.24 -2.61 -11.82
CA ILE A 444 -15.56 -2.18 -11.37
C ILE A 444 -16.09 -1.12 -12.35
N LEU A 445 -15.21 -0.24 -12.84
CA LEU A 445 -15.55 0.86 -13.73
C LEU A 445 -14.28 1.41 -14.36
N LEU A 446 -14.27 1.49 -15.69
CA LEU A 446 -13.38 2.35 -16.48
C LEU A 446 -14.25 3.40 -17.17
N GLU A 447 -14.10 4.67 -16.79
CA GLU A 447 -14.90 5.79 -17.31
C GLU A 447 -13.96 6.78 -17.99
N GLY A 448 -14.11 7.03 -19.29
CA GLY A 448 -13.35 8.03 -20.04
C GLY A 448 -13.78 9.44 -19.62
N GLY A 449 -15.03 9.79 -19.94
CA GLY A 449 -15.62 11.08 -19.61
C GLY A 449 -15.84 11.90 -20.88
N PRO A 450 -15.89 13.24 -20.83
CA PRO A 450 -15.96 14.04 -22.04
C PRO A 450 -14.62 14.18 -22.75
N GLY A 451 -14.55 13.76 -24.01
CA GLY A 451 -13.36 13.83 -24.86
C GLY A 451 -13.30 12.59 -25.75
N ASN A 452 -12.27 12.46 -26.57
CA ASN A 452 -12.11 11.28 -27.43
C ASN A 452 -11.14 10.30 -26.76
N ASP A 453 -11.69 9.31 -26.06
CA ASP A 453 -10.95 8.49 -25.12
C ASP A 453 -10.51 7.14 -25.71
N LEU A 454 -9.46 6.57 -25.14
CA LEU A 454 -8.97 5.23 -25.44
C LEU A 454 -9.00 4.38 -24.17
N LEU A 455 -9.93 3.43 -24.10
CA LEU A 455 -10.14 2.54 -22.97
C LEU A 455 -9.83 1.09 -23.37
N ASP A 456 -8.90 0.46 -22.67
CA ASP A 456 -8.55 -0.96 -22.81
C ASP A 456 -8.72 -1.66 -21.45
N GLY A 457 -9.77 -2.49 -21.35
CA GLY A 457 -10.13 -3.23 -20.13
C GLY A 457 -9.21 -4.39 -19.79
N GLY A 458 -8.23 -4.69 -20.65
CA GLY A 458 -7.27 -5.75 -20.35
C GLY A 458 -7.96 -7.12 -20.37
N ARG A 459 -7.59 -8.05 -19.46
CA ARG A 459 -7.94 -9.48 -19.62
C ARG A 459 -9.05 -9.99 -18.70
N GLY A 460 -9.50 -9.21 -17.71
CA GLY A 460 -10.54 -9.67 -16.79
C GLY A 460 -11.94 -9.36 -17.28
N ASN A 461 -12.97 -9.69 -16.48
CA ASN A 461 -14.37 -9.46 -16.86
C ASN A 461 -14.85 -8.14 -16.27
N ASP A 462 -14.87 -7.11 -17.09
CA ASP A 462 -15.12 -5.76 -16.63
C ASP A 462 -16.60 -5.48 -16.55
N ARG A 463 -16.99 -4.91 -15.41
CA ARG A 463 -18.40 -4.65 -15.14
C ARG A 463 -18.95 -3.53 -16.02
N LEU A 464 -18.11 -2.55 -16.35
CA LEU A 464 -18.44 -1.44 -17.22
C LEU A 464 -17.19 -0.71 -17.69
N ILE A 465 -17.00 -0.67 -19.00
CA ILE A 465 -16.15 0.27 -19.72
C ILE A 465 -17.09 1.29 -20.38
N ASP A 466 -16.97 2.57 -20.01
CA ASP A 466 -17.87 3.67 -20.40
C ASP A 466 -17.02 4.77 -21.05
N GLY A 467 -17.19 4.99 -22.36
CA GLY A 467 -16.48 6.04 -23.11
C GLY A 467 -16.95 7.41 -22.64
N GLY A 468 -18.25 7.67 -22.79
CA GLY A 468 -18.87 8.92 -22.41
C GLY A 468 -19.20 9.77 -23.64
N PRO A 469 -19.16 11.10 -23.54
CA PRO A 469 -19.35 11.96 -24.71
C PRO A 469 -18.04 12.20 -25.48
N GLY A 470 -18.00 11.79 -26.74
CA GLY A 470 -16.90 12.00 -27.69
C GLY A 470 -16.80 10.82 -28.65
N ASP A 471 -15.81 10.84 -29.54
CA ASP A 471 -15.59 9.71 -30.47
C ASP A 471 -14.56 8.75 -29.83
N ASP A 472 -15.04 7.72 -29.15
CA ASP A 472 -14.25 6.90 -28.23
C ASP A 472 -13.79 5.56 -28.85
N GLN A 473 -12.73 4.97 -28.28
CA GLN A 473 -12.23 3.64 -28.64
C GLN A 473 -12.17 2.74 -27.41
N LEU A 474 -13.02 1.71 -27.38
CA LEU A 474 -13.17 0.78 -26.26
C LEU A 474 -12.80 -0.65 -26.67
N TYR A 475 -11.97 -1.31 -25.86
CA TYR A 475 -11.50 -2.69 -26.06
C TYR A 475 -11.74 -3.54 -24.80
N GLY A 476 -12.49 -4.64 -24.90
CA GLY A 476 -12.70 -5.62 -23.80
C GLY A 476 -11.71 -6.80 -23.80
N GLN A 477 -11.13 -7.12 -24.96
CA GLN A 477 -10.12 -8.17 -25.17
C GLN A 477 -10.58 -9.60 -24.85
N ASN A 478 -10.38 -10.09 -23.62
CA ASN A 478 -10.56 -11.51 -23.29
C ASN A 478 -11.71 -11.77 -22.31
N GLY A 479 -12.15 -10.72 -21.61
CA GLY A 479 -13.22 -10.76 -20.64
C GLY A 479 -14.58 -10.97 -21.26
N ALA A 480 -15.56 -11.26 -20.41
CA ALA A 480 -16.97 -11.09 -20.72
C ALA A 480 -17.42 -9.73 -20.18
N ASP A 481 -17.40 -8.73 -21.06
CA ASP A 481 -17.35 -7.33 -20.69
C ASP A 481 -18.65 -6.60 -21.04
N LYS A 482 -18.81 -5.42 -20.43
CA LYS A 482 -19.83 -4.47 -20.83
C LYS A 482 -19.17 -3.17 -21.29
N LEU A 483 -19.27 -2.90 -22.58
CA LEU A 483 -18.80 -1.66 -23.21
C LEU A 483 -20.01 -0.76 -23.53
N ASP A 484 -19.91 0.51 -23.20
CA ASP A 484 -20.88 1.58 -23.46
C ASP A 484 -20.11 2.73 -24.13
N GLY A 485 -20.34 2.98 -25.42
CA GLY A 485 -19.68 4.04 -26.19
C GLY A 485 -20.12 5.41 -25.68
N GLY A 486 -21.38 5.74 -25.91
CA GLY A 486 -22.00 6.94 -25.32
C GLY A 486 -22.49 7.92 -26.39
N ASP A 487 -22.13 9.19 -26.29
CA ASP A 487 -22.55 10.18 -27.30
C ASP A 487 -21.36 10.47 -28.23
N GLY A 488 -21.36 10.01 -29.46
CA GLY A 488 -20.34 10.28 -30.49
C GLY A 488 -20.19 9.12 -31.46
N ASP A 489 -19.30 9.24 -32.45
CA ASP A 489 -19.07 8.15 -33.41
C ASP A 489 -18.01 7.18 -32.83
N ASP A 490 -18.45 6.13 -32.13
CA ASP A 490 -17.58 5.29 -31.30
C ASP A 490 -17.04 4.04 -32.01
N THR A 491 -15.94 3.48 -31.50
CA THR A 491 -15.41 2.17 -31.88
C THR A 491 -15.35 1.23 -30.69
N LEU A 492 -16.12 0.14 -30.73
CA LEU A 492 -16.18 -0.86 -29.67
C LEU A 492 -15.69 -2.21 -30.19
N VAL A 493 -14.81 -2.86 -29.44
CA VAL A 493 -14.29 -4.19 -29.74
C VAL A 493 -14.47 -5.06 -28.50
N GLY A 494 -15.39 -6.03 -28.57
CA GLY A 494 -15.70 -6.97 -27.49
C GLY A 494 -14.52 -7.89 -27.19
N GLY A 495 -14.25 -8.85 -28.09
CA GLY A 495 -13.04 -9.65 -28.02
C GLY A 495 -13.30 -11.15 -28.06
N ARG A 496 -13.06 -11.89 -26.97
CA ARG A 496 -13.07 -13.38 -27.00
C ARG A 496 -14.20 -14.04 -26.23
N ALA A 497 -14.88 -13.33 -25.34
CA ALA A 497 -15.99 -13.89 -24.59
C ALA A 497 -17.31 -13.25 -24.99
N GLY A 498 -18.41 -13.67 -24.35
CA GLY A 498 -19.72 -13.12 -24.67
C GLY A 498 -19.93 -11.75 -24.04
N ASP A 499 -19.92 -10.72 -24.87
CA ASP A 499 -19.89 -9.32 -24.46
C ASP A 499 -21.25 -8.62 -24.57
N GLN A 500 -21.35 -7.46 -23.93
CA GLN A 500 -22.45 -6.51 -24.10
C GLN A 500 -21.90 -5.21 -24.65
N LEU A 501 -22.19 -4.92 -25.91
CA LEU A 501 -21.68 -3.75 -26.63
C LEU A 501 -22.83 -2.78 -26.94
N LEU A 502 -22.72 -1.55 -26.45
CA LEU A 502 -23.72 -0.51 -26.64
C LEU A 502 -23.07 0.70 -27.32
N GLY A 503 -23.41 0.96 -28.59
CA GLY A 503 -22.91 2.12 -29.35
C GLY A 503 -23.47 3.44 -28.82
N ARG A 504 -24.81 3.51 -28.75
CA ARG A 504 -25.62 4.64 -28.26
C ARG A 504 -25.91 5.69 -29.32
N ALA A 505 -25.35 6.90 -29.26
CA ALA A 505 -25.77 7.99 -30.12
C ALA A 505 -24.62 8.44 -31.01
N GLY A 506 -24.69 8.12 -32.29
CA GLY A 506 -23.65 8.39 -33.27
C GLY A 506 -23.61 7.27 -34.30
N ASN A 507 -22.66 7.32 -35.23
CA ASN A 507 -22.47 6.27 -36.23
C ASN A 507 -21.35 5.35 -35.75
N ASP A 508 -21.72 4.29 -35.05
CA ASP A 508 -20.78 3.49 -34.29
C ASP A 508 -20.20 2.35 -35.12
N ASN A 509 -18.98 1.93 -34.79
CA ASN A 509 -18.32 0.76 -35.37
C ASN A 509 -18.08 -0.29 -34.28
N ILE A 510 -18.89 -1.34 -34.25
CA ILE A 510 -18.92 -2.34 -33.18
C ILE A 510 -18.53 -3.71 -33.73
N GLN A 511 -17.55 -4.35 -33.09
CA GLN A 511 -17.07 -5.70 -33.40
C GLN A 511 -17.19 -6.59 -32.16
N GLY A 512 -18.03 -7.63 -32.23
CA GLY A 512 -18.13 -8.67 -31.19
C GLY A 512 -16.88 -9.55 -31.14
N ASN A 513 -16.42 -9.98 -32.33
CA ASN A 513 -15.36 -10.98 -32.53
C ASN A 513 -15.81 -12.38 -32.09
N ALA A 514 -15.11 -13.04 -31.17
CA ALA A 514 -15.48 -14.40 -30.77
C ALA A 514 -16.32 -14.34 -29.49
N GLY A 515 -17.39 -15.13 -29.42
CA GLY A 515 -18.23 -15.15 -28.23
C GLY A 515 -19.70 -15.07 -28.60
N ARG A 516 -20.58 -15.12 -27.60
CA ARG A 516 -22.01 -14.88 -27.84
C ARG A 516 -22.35 -13.48 -27.41
N ASP A 517 -22.34 -12.58 -28.36
CA ASP A 517 -22.35 -11.16 -28.09
C ASP A 517 -23.77 -10.59 -28.13
N ASN A 518 -23.98 -9.55 -27.33
CA ASN A 518 -25.19 -8.74 -27.39
C ASN A 518 -24.80 -7.35 -27.86
N ILE A 519 -25.06 -7.07 -29.13
CA ILE A 519 -24.66 -5.83 -29.81
C ILE A 519 -25.87 -4.95 -30.04
N PHE A 520 -25.76 -3.69 -29.63
CA PHE A 520 -26.79 -2.67 -29.77
C PHE A 520 -26.19 -1.38 -30.36
N GLY A 521 -26.48 -1.08 -31.64
CA GLY A 521 -26.03 0.17 -32.28
C GLY A 521 -26.74 1.40 -31.69
N GLN A 522 -28.07 1.35 -31.68
CA GLN A 522 -28.98 2.36 -31.13
C GLN A 522 -29.32 3.50 -32.10
N ALA A 523 -28.69 4.67 -32.07
CA ALA A 523 -29.14 5.83 -32.83
C ALA A 523 -28.03 6.38 -33.72
N GLY A 524 -28.18 6.22 -35.03
CA GLY A 524 -27.24 6.66 -36.06
C GLY A 524 -27.00 5.56 -37.07
N ASP A 525 -26.21 5.81 -38.11
CA ASP A 525 -25.98 4.84 -39.18
C ASP A 525 -24.81 3.90 -38.79
N ASP A 526 -25.12 2.79 -38.10
CA ASP A 526 -24.11 1.98 -37.43
C ASP A 526 -23.48 0.90 -38.32
N THR A 527 -22.25 0.49 -38.00
CA THR A 527 -21.57 -0.69 -38.56
C THR A 527 -21.36 -1.72 -37.46
N LEU A 528 -22.06 -2.86 -37.58
CA LEU A 528 -22.09 -3.91 -36.56
C LEU A 528 -21.58 -5.22 -37.15
N ASP A 529 -20.66 -5.89 -36.45
CA ASP A 529 -20.13 -7.20 -36.81
C ASP A 529 -20.21 -8.12 -35.58
N GLY A 530 -21.01 -9.19 -35.64
CA GLY A 530 -21.14 -10.18 -34.56
C GLY A 530 -19.85 -10.98 -34.41
N GLY A 531 -19.42 -11.62 -35.51
CA GLY A 531 -18.18 -12.37 -35.57
C GLY A 531 -18.46 -13.88 -35.50
N GLY A 532 -18.11 -14.55 -34.41
CA GLY A 532 -18.20 -16.00 -34.30
C GLY A 532 -18.99 -16.47 -33.08
N GLU A 533 -19.78 -17.52 -33.27
CA GLU A 533 -20.79 -18.09 -32.36
C GLU A 533 -22.19 -17.48 -32.55
N ASP A 534 -23.10 -17.72 -31.60
CA ASP A 534 -24.52 -17.38 -31.77
C ASP A 534 -24.77 -15.97 -31.19
N ASP A 535 -24.83 -14.96 -32.05
CA ASP A 535 -24.91 -13.55 -31.63
C ASP A 535 -26.31 -12.97 -31.61
N ARG A 536 -26.50 -11.90 -30.82
CA ARG A 536 -27.72 -11.09 -30.80
C ARG A 536 -27.39 -9.66 -31.18
N ILE A 537 -27.84 -9.22 -32.35
CA ILE A 537 -27.50 -7.90 -32.90
C ILE A 537 -28.77 -7.06 -33.11
N SER A 538 -28.73 -5.79 -32.75
CA SER A 538 -29.83 -4.83 -32.98
C SER A 538 -29.30 -3.47 -33.44
N GLY A 539 -29.64 -3.06 -34.67
CA GLY A 539 -29.29 -1.75 -35.24
C GLY A 539 -30.06 -0.60 -34.60
N TYR A 540 -31.38 -0.75 -34.48
CA TYR A 540 -32.33 0.26 -34.00
C TYR A 540 -32.60 1.40 -35.00
N ASP A 541 -32.27 2.65 -34.72
CA ASP A 541 -32.67 3.80 -35.53
C ASP A 541 -31.48 4.24 -36.41
N GLY A 542 -31.57 4.13 -37.73
CA GLY A 542 -30.42 4.43 -38.59
C GLY A 542 -30.42 3.65 -39.89
N ALA A 543 -29.53 3.96 -40.83
CA ALA A 543 -29.28 3.09 -41.98
C ALA A 543 -28.07 2.19 -41.69
N ASP A 544 -28.32 1.04 -41.09
CA ASP A 544 -27.27 0.23 -40.48
C ASP A 544 -26.64 -0.76 -41.46
N THR A 545 -25.36 -1.08 -41.23
CA THR A 545 -24.64 -2.17 -41.89
C THR A 545 -24.33 -3.25 -40.87
N ILE A 546 -24.96 -4.42 -41.00
CA ILE A 546 -24.87 -5.51 -40.03
C ILE A 546 -24.27 -6.76 -40.69
N THR A 547 -23.27 -7.36 -40.06
CA THR A 547 -22.75 -8.68 -40.38
C THR A 547 -23.00 -9.59 -39.19
N GLY A 548 -23.68 -10.72 -39.41
CA GLY A 548 -23.89 -11.73 -38.36
C GLY A 548 -22.58 -12.44 -38.06
N GLY A 549 -22.02 -13.08 -39.09
CA GLY A 549 -20.76 -13.80 -39.00
C GLY A 549 -21.01 -15.30 -39.09
N THR A 550 -20.31 -16.10 -38.29
CA THR A 550 -20.54 -17.55 -38.20
C THR A 550 -21.30 -17.91 -36.96
N GLY A 551 -22.22 -18.88 -37.06
CA GLY A 551 -23.03 -19.30 -35.91
C GLY A 551 -24.46 -18.79 -36.05
N ALA A 552 -25.37 -19.30 -35.23
CA ALA A 552 -26.80 -19.09 -35.48
C ALA A 552 -27.28 -17.78 -34.84
N ASP A 553 -27.38 -16.73 -35.64
CA ASP A 553 -27.53 -15.35 -35.17
C ASP A 553 -29.00 -14.90 -35.06
N GLU A 554 -29.26 -13.95 -34.17
CA GLU A 554 -30.54 -13.25 -34.01
C GLU A 554 -30.36 -11.74 -34.28
N ILE A 555 -30.74 -11.30 -35.48
CA ILE A 555 -30.52 -9.94 -35.96
C ILE A 555 -31.84 -9.16 -36.07
N PHE A 556 -31.85 -7.94 -35.54
CA PHE A 556 -32.90 -6.94 -35.72
C PHE A 556 -32.31 -5.71 -36.40
N GLY A 557 -32.73 -5.41 -37.64
CA GLY A 557 -32.31 -4.20 -38.37
C GLY A 557 -32.82 -2.95 -37.65
N GLY A 558 -34.11 -2.68 -37.78
CA GLY A 558 -34.77 -1.63 -37.00
C GLY A 558 -35.53 -0.66 -37.88
N ASP A 559 -35.37 0.64 -37.65
CA ASP A 559 -35.89 1.74 -38.45
C ASP A 559 -34.78 2.25 -39.36
N GLY A 560 -34.91 2.12 -40.68
CA GLY A 560 -33.73 2.35 -41.50
C GLY A 560 -33.86 2.10 -42.98
N ASN A 561 -32.74 2.04 -43.67
CA ASN A 561 -32.66 1.21 -44.87
C ASN A 561 -31.40 0.36 -44.68
N ASP A 562 -31.58 -0.81 -44.13
CA ASP A 562 -30.47 -1.55 -43.54
C ASP A 562 -29.82 -2.49 -44.56
N THR A 563 -28.54 -2.77 -44.36
CA THR A 563 -27.78 -3.74 -45.13
C THR A 563 -27.29 -4.84 -44.19
N ILE A 564 -27.87 -6.04 -44.31
CA ILE A 564 -27.61 -7.17 -43.40
C ILE A 564 -26.93 -8.31 -44.16
N ARG A 565 -25.85 -8.89 -43.62
CA ARG A 565 -25.10 -10.01 -44.21
C ARG A 565 -25.08 -11.21 -43.27
N VAL A 566 -25.65 -12.31 -43.73
CA VAL A 566 -25.81 -13.60 -43.02
C VAL A 566 -25.57 -14.75 -44.01
N ALA A 567 -24.52 -14.61 -44.84
CA ALA A 567 -24.25 -15.54 -45.93
C ALA A 567 -23.21 -16.61 -45.52
N ASP A 568 -23.45 -17.31 -44.42
CA ASP A 568 -22.48 -18.20 -43.77
C ASP A 568 -22.84 -19.70 -43.98
N ASP A 569 -22.57 -20.60 -43.02
CA ASP A 569 -23.10 -21.97 -43.03
C ASP A 569 -24.13 -22.36 -41.93
N SER A 570 -24.51 -21.43 -41.06
CA SER A 570 -25.44 -21.58 -39.93
C SER A 570 -26.89 -21.25 -40.28
N ALA A 571 -27.82 -21.25 -39.32
CA ALA A 571 -29.23 -20.90 -39.58
C ALA A 571 -29.65 -19.68 -38.77
N ASP A 572 -29.79 -18.55 -39.44
CA ASP A 572 -30.00 -17.26 -38.79
C ASP A 572 -31.47 -16.85 -38.71
N PHE A 573 -31.78 -15.95 -37.78
CA PHE A 573 -33.03 -15.23 -37.69
C PHE A 573 -32.78 -13.74 -37.95
N VAL A 574 -33.41 -13.19 -38.99
CA VAL A 574 -33.31 -11.76 -39.33
C VAL A 574 -34.69 -11.12 -39.36
N PHE A 575 -34.89 -10.10 -38.55
CA PHE A 575 -36.03 -9.20 -38.62
C PHE A 575 -35.58 -7.83 -39.11
N CYS A 576 -35.85 -7.50 -40.38
CA CYS A 576 -35.37 -6.26 -40.99
C CYS A 576 -36.01 -5.00 -40.40
N GLY A 577 -37.30 -5.05 -40.06
CA GLY A 577 -38.00 -3.93 -39.43
C GLY A 577 -38.69 -2.99 -40.41
N ARG A 578 -38.54 -1.68 -40.20
CA ARG A 578 -39.17 -0.60 -40.97
C ARG A 578 -38.12 0.04 -41.88
N GLY A 579 -38.24 -0.16 -43.18
CA GLY A 579 -37.28 0.45 -44.07
C GLY A 579 -37.40 -0.01 -45.51
N LYS A 580 -36.29 0.08 -46.23
CA LYS A 580 -36.08 -0.69 -47.46
C LYS A 580 -34.78 -1.44 -47.30
N ASP A 581 -34.90 -2.63 -46.77
CA ASP A 581 -33.76 -3.34 -46.24
C ASP A 581 -33.25 -4.35 -47.27
N THR A 582 -31.93 -4.56 -47.26
CA THR A 582 -31.24 -5.49 -48.15
C THR A 582 -30.54 -6.54 -47.31
N VAL A 583 -30.94 -7.79 -47.45
CA VAL A 583 -30.31 -8.94 -46.78
C VAL A 583 -29.54 -9.77 -47.79
N TYR A 584 -28.30 -10.09 -47.46
CA TYR A 584 -27.44 -10.99 -48.20
C TYR A 584 -27.43 -12.35 -47.50
N VAL A 585 -27.85 -13.39 -48.24
CA VAL A 585 -27.87 -14.79 -47.79
C VAL A 585 -27.01 -15.66 -48.70
N GLU A 586 -26.62 -16.83 -48.25
CA GLU A 586 -25.83 -17.77 -49.05
C GLU A 586 -26.62 -18.36 -50.22
N ASP A 587 -25.97 -18.50 -51.38
CA ASP A 587 -26.57 -19.02 -52.60
C ASP A 587 -26.72 -20.55 -52.61
N THR A 588 -26.02 -21.24 -51.69
CA THR A 588 -26.00 -22.70 -51.60
C THR A 588 -27.21 -23.25 -50.84
N ALA A 589 -27.79 -22.50 -49.91
CA ALA A 589 -28.89 -22.93 -49.06
C ALA A 589 -29.89 -21.81 -48.66
N PRO A 590 -30.34 -20.91 -49.57
CA PRO A 590 -30.98 -19.60 -49.28
C PRO A 590 -32.34 -19.62 -48.54
N THR A 591 -32.79 -20.78 -48.06
CA THR A 591 -33.96 -20.96 -47.20
C THR A 591 -33.60 -21.43 -45.80
N ARG A 592 -32.32 -21.49 -45.47
CA ARG A 592 -31.83 -21.93 -44.17
C ARG A 592 -32.15 -20.87 -43.12
N ASP A 593 -32.04 -19.61 -43.49
CA ASP A 593 -32.32 -18.48 -42.61
C ASP A 593 -33.81 -18.15 -42.60
N GLN A 594 -34.26 -17.66 -41.45
CA GLN A 594 -35.59 -17.12 -41.26
C GLN A 594 -35.55 -15.59 -41.42
N LEU A 595 -36.07 -15.10 -42.54
CA LEU A 595 -36.14 -13.66 -42.83
C LEU A 595 -37.57 -13.14 -42.66
N ASP A 596 -37.75 -12.14 -41.80
CA ASP A 596 -39.02 -11.46 -41.54
C ASP A 596 -38.94 -9.96 -41.89
N SER A 597 -39.94 -9.47 -42.63
CA SER A 597 -40.10 -8.06 -43.02
C SER A 597 -38.99 -7.45 -43.89
N CYS A 598 -38.26 -8.27 -44.66
CA CYS A 598 -37.18 -7.77 -45.52
C CYS A 598 -37.65 -7.48 -46.97
N GLU A 599 -37.31 -6.31 -47.53
CA GLU A 599 -37.72 -5.90 -48.88
C GLU A 599 -36.89 -6.54 -50.00
N THR A 600 -35.57 -6.59 -49.82
CA THR A 600 -34.62 -7.08 -50.83
C THR A 600 -33.77 -8.21 -50.26
N VAL A 601 -33.77 -9.36 -50.94
CA VAL A 601 -32.92 -10.51 -50.57
C VAL A 601 -32.00 -10.83 -51.74
N VAL A 602 -30.70 -10.88 -51.48
CA VAL A 602 -29.64 -11.10 -52.47
C VAL A 602 -28.85 -12.35 -52.09
N ALA A 603 -28.87 -13.36 -52.96
CA ALA A 603 -28.06 -14.56 -52.77
C ALA A 603 -26.63 -14.35 -53.28
N ILE A 604 -25.63 -14.66 -52.45
CA ILE A 604 -24.20 -14.55 -52.74
C ILE A 604 -23.45 -15.84 -52.37
N PRO A 605 -22.25 -16.12 -52.90
CA PRO A 605 -21.46 -17.26 -52.44
C PRO A 605 -21.21 -17.19 -50.92
N PRO A 606 -21.13 -18.34 -50.22
CA PRO A 606 -20.84 -18.36 -48.79
C PRO A 606 -19.56 -17.60 -48.46
N GLU A 607 -19.61 -16.77 -47.43
CA GLU A 607 -18.47 -16.01 -46.93
C GLU A 607 -17.63 -16.91 -46.01
N ALA A 608 -16.30 -16.82 -46.13
CA ALA A 608 -15.41 -17.55 -45.25
C ALA A 608 -15.24 -16.74 -43.96
N SER A 609 -15.25 -17.40 -42.81
CA SER A 609 -14.84 -16.78 -41.54
C SER A 609 -13.46 -16.13 -41.72
N THR A 610 -13.37 -14.87 -41.30
CA THR A 610 -12.14 -14.07 -41.30
C THR A 610 -11.46 -14.03 -39.93
N ASP A 611 -12.01 -14.75 -38.95
CA ASP A 611 -11.63 -14.59 -37.55
C ASP A 611 -10.40 -15.46 -37.24
N GLU A 612 -9.49 -14.91 -36.44
CA GLU A 612 -8.43 -15.72 -35.87
C GLU A 612 -9.06 -16.83 -35.01
N PRO A 613 -8.57 -18.09 -35.12
CA PRO A 613 -8.99 -19.11 -34.18
C PRO A 613 -8.67 -18.63 -32.77
N PRO A 614 -9.63 -18.69 -31.83
CA PRO A 614 -9.43 -18.11 -30.52
C PRO A 614 -8.24 -18.80 -29.84
N PRO A 615 -7.33 -18.03 -29.24
CA PRO A 615 -6.30 -18.56 -28.34
C PRO A 615 -6.95 -19.21 -27.12
N SER A 616 -6.31 -20.26 -26.58
CA SER A 616 -6.94 -21.08 -25.55
C SER A 616 -6.79 -20.43 -24.19
N VAL A 617 -7.91 -20.07 -23.56
CA VAL A 617 -7.95 -19.73 -22.14
C VAL A 617 -8.15 -21.01 -21.33
N ILE A 618 -7.15 -21.40 -20.56
CA ILE A 618 -7.14 -22.63 -19.76
C ILE A 618 -7.00 -22.27 -18.29
N ARG A 619 -8.07 -22.46 -17.51
CA ARG A 619 -8.08 -22.20 -16.06
C ARG A 619 -8.09 -23.49 -15.27
N GLY A 620 -7.18 -23.59 -14.31
CA GLY A 620 -7.17 -24.59 -13.25
C GLY A 620 -8.36 -24.43 -12.30
N GLY A 621 -8.55 -25.44 -11.47
CA GLY A 621 -9.55 -25.45 -10.42
C GLY A 621 -8.90 -25.38 -9.04
N PHE A 622 -9.61 -25.87 -8.04
CA PHE A 622 -9.02 -26.06 -6.71
C PHE A 622 -8.26 -27.40 -6.67
N GLY A 623 -6.96 -27.34 -6.35
CA GLY A 623 -6.06 -28.49 -6.27
C GLY A 623 -4.96 -28.39 -7.31
N ASN A 624 -4.07 -29.38 -7.35
CA ASN A 624 -2.93 -29.39 -8.26
C ASN A 624 -3.36 -29.77 -9.68
N ASP A 625 -3.22 -28.84 -10.61
CA ASP A 625 -3.61 -28.95 -12.01
C ASP A 625 -2.41 -29.07 -12.96
N ASN A 626 -2.67 -29.59 -14.16
CA ASN A 626 -1.67 -29.71 -15.23
C ASN A 626 -2.27 -29.16 -16.52
N LEU A 627 -1.94 -27.91 -16.81
CA LEU A 627 -2.49 -27.11 -17.90
C LEU A 627 -1.47 -27.08 -19.05
N VAL A 628 -1.95 -27.26 -20.28
CA VAL A 628 -1.10 -27.28 -21.47
C VAL A 628 -1.83 -26.51 -22.56
N GLY A 629 -1.17 -25.47 -23.08
CA GLY A 629 -1.61 -24.66 -24.21
C GLY A 629 -1.50 -25.39 -25.54
N THR A 630 -1.35 -24.60 -26.59
CA THR A 630 -1.38 -24.93 -28.01
C THR A 630 -0.15 -24.31 -28.69
N GLU A 631 -0.08 -24.33 -30.01
CA GLU A 631 1.06 -23.73 -30.75
C GLU A 631 0.74 -22.29 -31.22
N GLY A 632 -0.34 -21.70 -30.70
CA GLY A 632 -0.68 -20.29 -30.85
C GLY A 632 -0.77 -19.64 -29.47
N PRO A 633 -1.00 -18.32 -29.40
CA PRO A 633 -1.09 -17.61 -28.13
C PRO A 633 -2.09 -18.30 -27.19
N ASP A 634 -1.82 -18.35 -25.90
CA ASP A 634 -2.71 -18.95 -24.91
C ASP A 634 -2.73 -18.15 -23.61
N SER A 635 -3.69 -18.44 -22.73
CA SER A 635 -3.73 -17.87 -21.39
C SER A 635 -4.02 -18.97 -20.36
N LEU A 636 -3.00 -19.35 -19.59
CA LEU A 636 -3.05 -20.42 -18.62
C LEU A 636 -3.03 -19.84 -17.20
N PHE A 637 -3.94 -20.31 -16.34
CA PHE A 637 -4.09 -19.83 -14.96
C PHE A 637 -4.16 -21.01 -13.98
N GLY A 638 -3.22 -21.12 -13.03
CA GLY A 638 -3.12 -22.25 -12.10
C GLY A 638 -4.25 -22.31 -11.08
N SER A 639 -4.65 -21.15 -10.57
CA SER A 639 -5.58 -21.00 -9.45
C SER A 639 -4.99 -21.38 -8.09
N VAL A 640 -5.59 -22.33 -7.38
CA VAL A 640 -5.17 -22.69 -6.02
C VAL A 640 -4.71 -24.13 -6.04
N GLY A 641 -3.40 -24.34 -6.07
CA GLY A 641 -2.81 -25.66 -6.16
C GLY A 641 -1.31 -25.56 -6.26
N ASN A 642 -0.62 -26.70 -6.27
CA ASN A 642 0.73 -26.72 -6.80
C ASN A 642 0.63 -27.22 -8.24
N ASP A 643 0.60 -26.28 -9.17
CA ASP A 643 0.16 -26.45 -10.54
C ASP A 643 1.35 -26.60 -11.49
N THR A 644 1.07 -27.13 -12.68
CA THR A 644 2.04 -27.24 -13.77
C THR A 644 1.42 -26.68 -15.04
N LEU A 645 1.98 -25.58 -15.53
CA LEU A 645 1.46 -24.83 -16.69
C LEU A 645 2.52 -24.81 -17.79
N ASN A 646 2.10 -24.96 -19.05
CA ASN A 646 2.98 -24.93 -20.21
C ASN A 646 2.26 -24.30 -21.41
N GLY A 647 2.65 -23.10 -21.83
CA GLY A 647 2.07 -22.38 -22.97
C GLY A 647 2.37 -23.06 -24.32
N LEU A 648 3.55 -23.67 -24.44
CA LEU A 648 4.13 -24.33 -25.62
C LEU A 648 4.67 -23.36 -26.67
N GLY A 649 3.85 -22.72 -27.50
CA GLY A 649 4.36 -21.78 -28.49
C GLY A 649 3.29 -20.82 -28.95
N GLY A 650 3.70 -19.62 -29.38
CA GLY A 650 2.81 -18.45 -29.40
C GLY A 650 3.26 -17.47 -28.33
N ASP A 651 2.75 -16.24 -28.37
CA ASP A 651 3.03 -15.24 -27.33
C ASP A 651 2.02 -15.45 -26.20
N ASP A 652 2.43 -16.18 -25.16
CA ASP A 652 1.56 -16.75 -24.14
C ASP A 652 1.46 -15.89 -22.87
N TYR A 653 0.35 -16.04 -22.15
CA TYR A 653 0.22 -15.60 -20.76
C TYR A 653 0.11 -16.82 -19.85
N VAL A 654 1.08 -17.01 -18.94
CA VAL A 654 1.12 -18.20 -18.10
C VAL A 654 1.31 -17.78 -16.64
N ASP A 655 0.32 -18.05 -15.80
CA ASP A 655 0.27 -17.55 -14.42
C ASP A 655 -0.03 -18.66 -13.41
N GLY A 656 0.93 -18.92 -12.51
CA GLY A 656 0.82 -19.93 -11.45
C GLY A 656 -0.20 -19.59 -10.36
N GLU A 657 -0.42 -18.30 -10.10
CA GLU A 657 -1.24 -17.78 -9.02
C GLU A 657 -0.80 -18.14 -7.57
N HIS A 658 -1.26 -19.26 -7.00
CA HIS A 658 -1.13 -19.51 -5.55
C HIS A 658 -0.58 -20.89 -5.19
N GLN A 659 0.48 -20.87 -4.35
CA GLN A 659 1.31 -21.96 -3.82
C GLN A 659 2.50 -22.26 -4.73
N ASP A 660 3.16 -23.41 -4.57
CA ASP A 660 4.44 -23.65 -5.24
C ASP A 660 4.19 -24.30 -6.61
N ASP A 661 4.35 -23.52 -7.68
CA ASP A 661 3.96 -23.83 -9.06
C ASP A 661 5.16 -24.09 -9.98
N VAL A 662 4.87 -24.72 -11.12
CA VAL A 662 5.82 -24.88 -12.24
C VAL A 662 5.19 -24.23 -13.46
N VAL A 663 5.72 -23.09 -13.88
CA VAL A 663 5.14 -22.21 -14.90
C VAL A 663 6.12 -22.10 -16.07
N GLN A 664 5.66 -22.39 -17.28
CA GLN A 664 6.50 -22.35 -18.48
C GLN A 664 5.77 -21.61 -19.62
N GLY A 665 6.39 -20.54 -20.15
CA GLY A 665 5.96 -19.81 -21.35
C GLY A 665 6.00 -20.73 -22.56
N GLY A 666 7.18 -20.95 -23.14
CA GLY A 666 7.32 -21.83 -24.29
C GLY A 666 8.20 -21.24 -25.36
N ALA A 667 7.66 -21.02 -26.56
CA ALA A 667 8.35 -20.42 -27.67
C ALA A 667 7.52 -19.25 -28.20
N GLY A 668 8.00 -18.02 -28.02
CA GLY A 668 7.23 -16.80 -28.24
C GLY A 668 7.74 -15.71 -27.30
N ASN A 669 7.13 -14.53 -27.34
CA ASN A 669 7.42 -13.49 -26.35
C ASN A 669 6.34 -13.57 -25.27
N ASP A 670 6.65 -14.31 -24.21
CA ASP A 670 5.68 -14.74 -23.23
C ASP A 670 5.63 -13.78 -22.03
N GLN A 671 4.50 -13.77 -21.34
CA GLN A 671 4.36 -13.17 -20.03
C GLN A 671 4.15 -14.29 -19.00
N VAL A 672 5.13 -14.51 -18.12
CA VAL A 672 5.19 -15.70 -17.26
C VAL A 672 5.31 -15.29 -15.79
N TYR A 673 4.35 -15.71 -14.97
CA TYR A 673 4.21 -15.26 -13.58
C TYR A 673 4.13 -16.44 -12.60
N GLY A 674 4.96 -16.43 -11.55
CA GLY A 674 4.85 -17.36 -10.41
C GLY A 674 3.84 -16.91 -9.34
N ARG A 675 3.74 -15.58 -9.12
CA ARG A 675 2.83 -14.91 -8.17
C ARG A 675 3.08 -15.24 -6.69
N TYR A 676 2.43 -16.21 -6.07
CA TYR A 676 2.57 -16.47 -4.62
C TYR A 676 3.04 -17.89 -4.35
N GLY A 677 4.27 -18.11 -3.91
CA GLY A 677 4.73 -19.49 -3.83
C GLY A 677 6.17 -19.71 -3.44
N ASN A 678 6.72 -20.80 -3.98
CA ASN A 678 8.15 -21.03 -4.11
C ASN A 678 8.27 -21.67 -5.49
N ASP A 679 8.22 -20.83 -6.50
CA ASP A 679 7.82 -21.20 -7.85
C ASP A 679 9.02 -21.57 -8.71
N GLN A 680 8.75 -22.30 -9.79
CA GLN A 680 9.70 -22.54 -10.87
C GLN A 680 9.13 -21.92 -12.14
N VAL A 681 9.66 -20.77 -12.51
CA VAL A 681 9.17 -19.94 -13.61
C VAL A 681 10.20 -19.98 -14.76
N PHE A 682 9.75 -20.38 -15.94
CA PHE A 682 10.57 -20.52 -17.14
C PHE A 682 9.97 -19.69 -18.28
N GLY A 683 10.74 -18.76 -18.85
CA GLY A 683 10.33 -18.02 -20.06
C GLY A 683 10.28 -18.95 -21.26
N GLY A 684 11.45 -19.32 -21.78
CA GLY A 684 11.57 -20.22 -22.91
C GLY A 684 12.38 -19.60 -24.04
N ASP A 685 12.02 -19.89 -25.28
CA ASP A 685 12.64 -19.27 -26.46
C ASP A 685 11.87 -17.99 -26.84
N GLY A 686 12.48 -16.82 -26.81
CA GLY A 686 11.88 -15.54 -27.22
C GLY A 686 12.10 -14.45 -26.18
N ASN A 687 11.59 -13.23 -26.40
CA ASN A 687 11.86 -12.11 -25.51
C ASN A 687 10.77 -12.03 -24.43
N ASP A 688 11.03 -12.61 -23.28
CA ASP A 688 9.99 -12.86 -22.28
C ASP A 688 9.92 -11.77 -21.21
N GLN A 689 8.72 -11.59 -20.66
CA GLN A 689 8.48 -10.81 -19.46
C GLN A 689 8.14 -11.76 -18.31
N ILE A 690 9.01 -11.81 -17.30
CA ILE A 690 8.95 -12.84 -16.27
C ILE A 690 8.95 -12.24 -14.88
N GLU A 691 8.08 -12.76 -14.02
CA GLU A 691 8.00 -12.41 -12.60
C GLU A 691 7.95 -13.64 -11.70
N GLY A 692 8.90 -13.74 -10.77
CA GLY A 692 8.92 -14.78 -9.73
C GLY A 692 7.75 -14.65 -8.76
N GLY A 693 7.56 -13.45 -8.21
CA GLY A 693 6.51 -13.15 -7.25
C GLY A 693 6.95 -13.36 -5.78
N PHE A 694 5.99 -13.43 -4.87
CA PHE A 694 6.25 -13.64 -3.46
C PHE A 694 6.69 -15.08 -3.20
N GLY A 695 7.95 -15.30 -2.86
CA GLY A 695 8.38 -16.66 -2.66
C GLY A 695 9.87 -16.86 -2.49
N ARG A 696 10.32 -18.09 -2.65
CA ARG A 696 11.75 -18.32 -2.88
C ARG A 696 11.81 -19.06 -4.17
N ASP A 697 11.94 -18.27 -5.22
CA ASP A 697 11.58 -18.70 -6.54
C ASP A 697 12.83 -19.06 -7.33
N TYR A 698 12.62 -19.90 -8.33
CA TYR A 698 13.61 -20.22 -9.34
C TYR A 698 13.07 -19.66 -10.66
N VAL A 699 13.75 -18.65 -11.18
CA VAL A 699 13.37 -17.97 -12.42
C VAL A 699 14.47 -18.18 -13.46
N ASP A 700 14.08 -18.56 -14.68
CA ASP A 700 14.98 -18.86 -15.80
C ASP A 700 14.39 -18.25 -17.08
N GLY A 701 15.06 -17.21 -17.61
CA GLY A 701 14.64 -16.52 -18.83
C GLY A 701 14.65 -17.43 -20.04
N GLY A 702 15.82 -18.03 -20.30
CA GLY A 702 16.03 -18.87 -21.48
C GLY A 702 16.70 -18.07 -22.60
N PRO A 703 16.62 -18.52 -23.86
CA PRO A 703 17.18 -17.77 -24.98
C PRO A 703 16.29 -16.60 -25.43
N GLY A 704 16.80 -15.37 -25.35
CA GLY A 704 16.03 -14.17 -25.73
C GLY A 704 16.59 -12.90 -25.12
N ASP A 705 16.05 -11.72 -25.45
CA ASP A 705 16.32 -10.50 -24.70
C ASP A 705 15.22 -10.33 -23.62
N ASP A 706 15.44 -10.88 -22.42
CA ASP A 706 14.38 -11.04 -21.43
C ASP A 706 14.30 -9.88 -20.44
N THR A 707 13.10 -9.66 -19.89
CA THR A 707 12.88 -8.76 -18.75
C THR A 707 12.39 -9.56 -17.55
N ILE A 708 13.19 -9.62 -16.49
CA ILE A 708 12.97 -10.51 -15.35
C ILE A 708 12.91 -9.73 -14.04
N SER A 709 11.92 -10.05 -13.19
CA SER A 709 11.85 -9.58 -11.81
C SER A 709 11.75 -10.75 -10.82
N GLY A 710 12.66 -10.80 -9.84
CA GLY A 710 12.62 -11.81 -8.76
C GLY A 710 11.53 -11.48 -7.72
N THR A 711 11.48 -10.21 -7.31
CA THR A 711 10.58 -9.67 -6.28
C THR A 711 10.87 -10.19 -4.86
N GLN A 712 9.89 -10.20 -3.95
CA GLN A 712 10.16 -10.31 -2.50
C GLN A 712 10.58 -11.72 -2.06
N ASP A 713 11.58 -11.78 -1.15
CA ASP A 713 12.18 -12.97 -0.51
C ASP A 713 13.40 -13.53 -1.30
N GLU A 714 14.02 -14.64 -0.87
CA GLU A 714 15.36 -15.04 -1.38
C GLU A 714 15.27 -15.88 -2.67
N ASP A 715 15.61 -15.29 -3.82
CA ASP A 715 15.41 -15.91 -5.13
C ASP A 715 16.68 -16.39 -5.84
N VAL A 716 16.47 -17.26 -6.84
CA VAL A 716 17.49 -17.68 -7.80
C VAL A 716 17.05 -17.30 -9.20
N VAL A 717 17.77 -16.36 -9.82
CA VAL A 717 17.45 -15.85 -11.16
C VAL A 717 18.54 -16.20 -12.16
N GLN A 718 18.15 -16.74 -13.31
CA GLN A 718 18.98 -16.98 -14.48
C GLN A 718 18.42 -16.20 -15.66
N GLY A 719 19.23 -15.34 -16.28
CA GLY A 719 18.87 -14.64 -17.52
C GLY A 719 18.89 -15.63 -18.68
N GLY A 720 20.08 -15.93 -19.17
CA GLY A 720 20.27 -16.95 -20.19
C GLY A 720 21.15 -16.41 -21.32
N PRO A 721 21.07 -16.98 -22.53
CA PRO A 721 21.67 -16.36 -23.70
C PRO A 721 20.81 -15.19 -24.19
N GLY A 722 21.30 -13.96 -24.13
CA GLY A 722 20.41 -12.80 -24.32
C GLY A 722 21.07 -11.44 -24.19
N ASN A 723 20.31 -10.35 -24.22
CA ASN A 723 20.69 -9.10 -23.57
C ASN A 723 19.63 -8.81 -22.52
N ASP A 724 19.83 -9.35 -21.33
CA ASP A 724 18.75 -9.45 -20.36
C ASP A 724 18.69 -8.22 -19.46
N ARG A 725 17.47 -7.92 -19.01
CA ARG A 725 17.20 -6.88 -18.03
C ARG A 725 16.62 -7.52 -16.78
N ILE A 726 17.42 -7.55 -15.72
CA ILE A 726 17.05 -8.19 -14.46
C ILE A 726 16.91 -7.13 -13.35
N ASP A 727 15.77 -7.11 -12.67
CA ASP A 727 15.52 -6.25 -11.50
C ASP A 727 15.29 -7.10 -10.24
N ALA A 728 16.22 -6.99 -9.29
CA ALA A 728 16.21 -7.67 -7.99
C ALA A 728 16.47 -6.65 -6.86
N VAL A 729 15.78 -5.51 -6.90
CA VAL A 729 15.86 -4.47 -5.86
C VAL A 729 14.63 -4.53 -4.95
N ASP A 730 14.56 -5.55 -4.09
CA ASP A 730 13.40 -5.86 -3.25
C ASP A 730 13.71 -5.91 -1.73
N GLY A 731 14.99 -5.83 -1.34
CA GLY A 731 15.47 -5.88 0.03
C GLY A 731 15.69 -7.28 0.61
N ALA A 732 15.59 -8.33 -0.22
CA ALA A 732 15.96 -9.71 0.08
C ALA A 732 17.36 -10.05 -0.48
N ALA A 733 17.77 -11.31 -0.43
CA ALA A 733 19.18 -11.68 -0.67
C ALA A 733 19.28 -12.70 -1.79
N ASP A 734 19.41 -12.19 -3.01
CA ASP A 734 19.19 -12.98 -4.22
C ASP A 734 20.46 -13.56 -4.79
N ARG A 735 20.29 -14.58 -5.63
CA ARG A 735 21.38 -15.24 -6.34
C ARG A 735 21.13 -15.16 -7.83
N ILE A 736 21.91 -14.33 -8.51
CA ILE A 736 21.68 -13.95 -9.91
C ILE A 736 22.82 -14.42 -10.81
N ASP A 737 22.49 -15.07 -11.92
CA ASP A 737 23.41 -15.39 -13.01
C ASP A 737 22.85 -14.84 -14.31
N CYS A 738 23.45 -13.78 -14.87
CA CYS A 738 22.87 -13.13 -16.05
C CYS A 738 23.01 -13.98 -17.32
N GLY A 739 23.99 -14.89 -17.39
CA GLY A 739 24.21 -15.72 -18.57
C GLY A 739 25.15 -15.09 -19.60
N ASP A 740 24.93 -15.37 -20.88
CA ASP A 740 25.78 -14.94 -21.99
C ASP A 740 25.11 -13.75 -22.70
N GLY A 741 25.65 -12.53 -22.62
CA GLY A 741 24.93 -11.38 -23.17
C GLY A 741 25.57 -10.01 -23.05
N GLN A 742 24.77 -8.96 -23.23
CA GLN A 742 25.04 -7.63 -22.68
C GLN A 742 23.96 -7.28 -21.66
N ASP A 743 24.13 -7.78 -20.45
CA ASP A 743 23.05 -7.81 -19.48
C ASP A 743 23.10 -6.60 -18.54
N VAL A 744 21.92 -6.11 -18.18
CA VAL A 744 21.72 -5.04 -17.22
C VAL A 744 21.01 -5.60 -16.00
N VAL A 745 21.69 -5.56 -14.86
CA VAL A 745 21.12 -6.03 -13.58
C VAL A 745 21.05 -4.88 -12.57
N ALA A 746 19.89 -4.69 -11.95
CA ALA A 746 19.71 -3.86 -10.77
C ALA A 746 19.61 -4.77 -9.54
N VAL A 747 20.46 -4.54 -8.54
CA VAL A 747 20.56 -5.39 -7.34
C VAL A 747 20.76 -4.57 -6.08
N ASP A 748 20.29 -5.10 -4.96
CA ASP A 748 20.60 -4.63 -3.63
C ASP A 748 22.04 -4.98 -3.18
N PRO A 749 22.60 -4.26 -2.17
CA PRO A 749 23.93 -4.54 -1.66
C PRO A 749 24.11 -5.93 -1.01
N ILE A 750 23.01 -6.63 -0.72
CA ILE A 750 23.00 -7.92 -0.05
C ILE A 750 23.00 -9.10 -1.03
N ASP A 751 22.82 -8.85 -2.33
CA ASP A 751 22.70 -9.91 -3.34
C ASP A 751 24.03 -10.46 -3.82
N VAL A 752 23.93 -11.66 -4.39
CA VAL A 752 25.05 -12.46 -4.86
C VAL A 752 24.95 -12.65 -6.36
N ILE A 753 25.71 -11.85 -7.10
CA ILE A 753 25.94 -12.05 -8.53
C ILE A 753 26.95 -13.18 -8.72
N VAL A 754 26.57 -14.20 -9.47
CA VAL A 754 27.30 -15.46 -9.69
C VAL A 754 28.08 -15.45 -11.00
N GLY A 755 27.55 -14.82 -12.05
CA GLY A 755 28.14 -14.83 -13.40
C GLY A 755 27.40 -13.88 -14.38
N GLY A 756 27.96 -13.72 -15.57
CA GLY A 756 27.32 -13.06 -16.72
C GLY A 756 27.36 -11.53 -16.74
N CYS A 757 26.94 -10.84 -15.69
CA CYS A 757 26.43 -9.47 -15.83
C CYS A 757 27.45 -8.37 -16.24
N GLU A 758 27.17 -7.65 -17.34
CA GLU A 758 27.97 -6.55 -17.88
C GLU A 758 27.72 -5.18 -17.20
N ASP A 759 26.46 -4.78 -16.97
CA ASP A 759 26.07 -3.52 -16.32
C ASP A 759 25.36 -3.80 -14.99
N ILE A 760 26.07 -3.59 -13.88
CA ILE A 760 25.55 -3.82 -12.53
C ILE A 760 25.22 -2.48 -11.87
N ARG A 761 23.94 -2.26 -11.56
CA ARG A 761 23.41 -1.09 -10.86
C ARG A 761 23.13 -1.44 -9.40
N ARG A 762 23.67 -0.64 -8.48
CA ARG A 762 23.61 -0.83 -7.01
C ARG A 762 23.28 0.46 -6.29
#